data_AF-A0A1M4V2M3-F1
#
_entry.id   AF-A0A1M4V2M3-F1
#
_cell.length_a   1.000
_cell.length_b   1.000
_cell.length_c   1.000
_cell.angle_alpha   90.00
_cell.angle_beta   90.00
_cell.angle_gamma   90.00
#
_symmetry.space_group_name_H-M   'P 1'
#
loop_
_entity.id
_entity.type
_entity.pdbx_description
1 polymer ?
#
loop_
_entity_poly.entity_id
_entity_poly.type
_entity_poly.pdbx_seq_one_letter_code
_entity_poly.pdbx_strand_id
1 'polypeptide(L)'
;MNLMLPLTRMGKQFIRRLAPLMGQRRVRRSAAAVIFFLLITVLISVEFVPQRVNLREGQVSPVEIKAPRSIVFEDKVKTEQMRRQAAAAVRDQYDRDPMVSAAVQRDVSIVIQEIRQIQSDSSSSEEERVNRLREVLPFPLSQETLVTLARSAPLNLDQVERSVNALVAQSLDGGDGITPDELESVKTNLAGLVNRWGLSKPYRELAQGLIRYYLRPNSFFNAEKTRLLKEAAMATVPPQMVTIRKDEIIIRPGDVVTREHLAKLEALGLTQTGVPWRILLGSALLVALLMVVVLLYLYQQNRQIYEHAGHLYLLGIVIVVVLAVGKAITAISIPYWPELGNLVGYMTPIAAAGMLIAILLDARLAMLVVAIMSFLVTLMIDGQVHFGVVALVGGFVGVYSVSKLKQRGDLVRAGVYTSIANIVVILIMGLLDNTPWGLLITSGIGFGLINGILSSILTIGALPYLESAFGITSAIHLLELSDPGHPLLRRLLTEAPGTYHHSIIVANLAEAAAGAVGGETLLARVGAYYHDIGKIKRPYFFIENQLNGENPHDKIAPSLSTLILTSHVKDGVEMAREYRLPQAIIDIIEQHHGSGLCSYFYHKALENGHPENVDEDEYRYDGPKPQTKEAAIVMLADSVEAAVRSLQNRTPGRIEGMVRKIVKDKLMDGQLDECDLTFKDLEKIVEAFLQVLGGIFHSRIEYPELNKEMERRRNRGAGSRKQLARKSAGG
;
A
#
# COMPACT_ATOMS: atom_id res chain seq x y z
N MET A 1 14.58 38.09 -17.47
CA MET A 1 15.63 37.21 -16.93
C MET A 1 16.07 37.75 -15.56
N ASN A 2 15.34 37.46 -14.48
CA ASN A 2 15.76 37.65 -13.06
C ASN A 2 14.62 37.30 -12.09
N LEU A 3 14.28 36.01 -11.95
CA LEU A 3 13.39 35.53 -10.87
C LEU A 3 13.73 34.12 -10.35
N MET A 4 14.85 33.51 -10.78
CA MET A 4 15.24 32.14 -10.43
C MET A 4 16.30 32.01 -9.31
N LEU A 5 16.60 33.09 -8.60
CA LEU A 5 17.68 33.14 -7.59
C LEU A 5 17.28 33.03 -6.09
N PRO A 6 16.00 33.11 -5.63
CA PRO A 6 15.71 32.96 -4.19
C PRO A 6 15.60 31.51 -3.70
N LEU A 7 15.12 30.58 -4.54
CA LEU A 7 14.77 29.20 -4.13
C LEU A 7 15.99 28.34 -3.78
N THR A 8 17.13 28.57 -4.42
CA THR A 8 18.37 27.79 -4.20
C THR A 8 19.13 28.19 -2.93
N ARG A 9 18.98 29.43 -2.45
CA ARG A 9 19.58 29.88 -1.17
C ARG A 9 18.79 29.43 0.05
N MET A 10 17.46 29.45 -0.01
CA MET A 10 16.60 28.93 1.06
C MET A 10 16.80 27.42 1.27
N GLY A 11 16.85 26.62 0.19
CA GLY A 11 17.12 25.18 0.28
C GLY A 11 18.47 24.87 0.93
N LYS A 12 19.54 25.60 0.58
CA LYS A 12 20.88 25.41 1.16
C LYS A 12 20.97 25.79 2.64
N GLN A 13 20.26 26.83 3.09
CA GLN A 13 20.19 27.20 4.51
C GLN A 13 19.34 26.21 5.31
N PHE A 14 18.27 25.67 4.74
CA PHE A 14 17.43 24.66 5.36
C PHE A 14 18.19 23.34 5.55
N ILE A 15 18.93 22.89 4.52
CA ILE A 15 19.79 21.71 4.57
C ILE A 15 20.93 21.89 5.59
N ARG A 16 21.57 23.07 5.66
CA ARG A 16 22.61 23.36 6.67
C ARG A 16 22.10 23.35 8.11
N ARG A 17 20.84 23.73 8.35
CA ARG A 17 20.22 23.68 9.69
C ARG A 17 19.73 22.28 10.08
N LEU A 18 19.36 21.44 9.11
CA LEU A 18 18.96 20.04 9.34
C LEU A 18 20.15 19.07 9.45
N ALA A 19 21.29 19.38 8.82
CA ALA A 19 22.49 18.55 8.85
C ALA A 19 22.95 18.12 10.27
N PRO A 20 23.04 19.01 11.28
CA PRO A 20 23.39 18.60 12.65
C PRO A 20 22.29 17.78 13.36
N LEU A 21 21.02 18.00 13.01
CA LEU A 21 19.88 17.24 13.56
C LEU A 21 19.80 15.82 12.96
N MET A 22 20.13 15.64 11.69
CA MET A 22 20.20 14.34 11.02
C MET A 22 21.36 13.45 11.50
N GLY A 23 22.35 14.02 12.20
CA GLY A 23 23.41 13.26 12.87
C GLY A 23 22.92 12.46 14.09
N GLN A 24 21.78 12.84 14.69
CA GLN A 24 21.25 12.13 15.84
C GLN A 24 20.52 10.84 15.44
N ARG A 25 20.96 9.70 16.00
CA ARG A 25 20.39 8.36 15.72
C ARG A 25 18.87 8.30 15.91
N ARG A 26 18.33 8.99 16.91
CA ARG A 26 16.87 9.08 17.17
C ARG A 26 16.15 9.83 16.06
N VAL A 27 16.66 11.00 15.65
CA VAL A 27 16.07 11.82 14.57
C VAL A 27 16.07 11.06 13.24
N ARG A 28 17.18 10.40 12.88
CA ARG A 28 17.27 9.61 11.64
C ARG A 28 16.29 8.43 11.63
N ARG A 29 16.10 7.77 12.78
CA ARG A 29 15.12 6.68 12.93
C ARG A 29 13.68 7.17 12.82
N SER A 30 13.34 8.27 13.50
CA SER A 30 12.01 8.87 13.43
C SER A 30 11.70 9.39 12.02
N ALA A 31 12.67 10.03 11.35
CA ALA A 31 12.50 10.50 9.98
C ALA A 31 12.23 9.34 9.00
N ALA A 32 13.02 8.26 9.08
CA ALA A 32 12.79 7.07 8.26
C ALA A 32 11.43 6.43 8.54
N ALA A 33 11.03 6.34 9.81
CA ALA A 33 9.73 5.82 10.19
C ALA A 33 8.59 6.65 9.58
N VAL A 34 8.68 7.98 9.62
CA VAL A 34 7.70 8.88 8.99
C VAL A 34 7.69 8.72 7.47
N ILE A 35 8.86 8.55 6.84
CA ILE A 35 8.94 8.34 5.38
C ILE A 35 8.25 7.03 4.98
N PHE A 36 8.57 5.91 5.64
CA PHE A 36 7.92 4.63 5.34
C PHE A 36 6.42 4.68 5.63
N PHE A 37 6.01 5.32 6.72
CA PHE A 37 4.62 5.56 7.05
C PHE A 37 3.87 6.29 5.91
N LEU A 38 4.43 7.39 5.41
CA LEU A 38 3.85 8.16 4.31
C LEU A 38 3.80 7.34 3.02
N LEU A 39 4.88 6.64 2.67
CA LEU A 39 4.95 5.83 1.46
C LEU A 39 3.92 4.70 1.46
N ILE A 40 3.82 3.95 2.56
CA ILE A 40 2.85 2.86 2.69
C ILE A 40 1.42 3.42 2.65
N THR A 41 1.16 4.53 3.34
CA THR A 41 -0.16 5.19 3.33
C THR A 41 -0.56 5.61 1.92
N VAL A 42 0.37 6.18 1.14
CA VAL A 42 0.13 6.57 -0.26
C VAL A 42 -0.14 5.34 -1.12
N LEU A 43 0.68 4.29 -1.05
CA LEU A 43 0.49 3.07 -1.85
C LEU A 43 -0.89 2.44 -1.66
N ILE A 44 -1.37 2.39 -0.41
CA ILE A 44 -2.71 1.85 -0.10
C ILE A 44 -3.82 2.80 -0.55
N SER A 45 -3.61 4.12 -0.44
CA SER A 45 -4.69 5.09 -0.62
C SER A 45 -4.94 5.54 -2.08
N VAL A 46 -3.99 5.32 -3.00
CA VAL A 46 -4.04 5.88 -4.36
C VAL A 46 -5.19 5.33 -5.24
N GLU A 47 -5.71 4.12 -4.98
CA GLU A 47 -6.86 3.58 -5.74
C GLU A 47 -8.21 4.08 -5.22
N PHE A 48 -8.29 4.55 -3.97
CA PHE A 48 -9.48 5.21 -3.43
C PHE A 48 -9.70 6.63 -3.97
N VAL A 49 -8.83 7.10 -4.88
CA VAL A 49 -9.07 8.30 -5.68
C VAL A 49 -9.81 7.82 -6.94
N PRO A 50 -11.15 7.87 -6.99
CA PRO A 50 -11.92 7.37 -8.13
C PRO A 50 -11.40 8.00 -9.42
N GLN A 51 -11.39 7.24 -10.52
CA GLN A 51 -11.09 7.76 -11.86
C GLN A 51 -11.98 8.99 -12.10
N ARG A 52 -11.39 10.17 -11.96
CA ARG A 52 -12.13 11.43 -11.98
C ARG A 52 -12.55 11.66 -13.41
N VAL A 53 -13.85 11.65 -13.64
CA VAL A 53 -14.39 11.89 -14.97
C VAL A 53 -14.66 13.38 -15.12
N ASN A 54 -13.77 14.09 -15.82
CA ASN A 54 -13.96 15.50 -16.13
C ASN A 54 -14.71 15.65 -17.47
N LEU A 55 -15.99 15.25 -17.48
CA LEU A 55 -16.88 15.42 -18.63
C LEU A 55 -17.75 16.68 -18.45
N ARG A 56 -17.95 17.42 -19.55
CA ARG A 56 -18.85 18.58 -19.59
C ARG A 56 -20.13 18.23 -20.35
N GLU A 57 -21.22 18.94 -20.03
CA GLU A 57 -22.48 18.83 -20.77
C GLU A 57 -22.24 19.09 -22.27
N GLY A 58 -22.76 18.21 -23.13
CA GLY A 58 -22.59 18.29 -24.59
C GLY A 58 -21.31 17.68 -25.14
N GLN A 59 -20.38 17.22 -24.28
CA GLN A 59 -19.19 16.50 -24.70
C GLN A 59 -19.53 15.04 -25.07
N VAL A 60 -18.86 14.47 -26.07
CA VAL A 60 -18.95 13.03 -26.36
C VAL A 60 -18.03 12.26 -25.42
N SER A 61 -18.55 11.22 -24.76
CA SER A 61 -17.74 10.40 -23.85
C SER A 61 -16.75 9.52 -24.63
N PRO A 62 -15.44 9.58 -24.36
CA PRO A 62 -14.45 8.72 -25.00
C PRO A 62 -14.40 7.32 -24.39
N VAL A 63 -15.03 7.10 -23.22
CA VAL A 63 -14.94 5.87 -22.44
C VAL A 63 -16.31 5.47 -21.89
N GLU A 64 -16.48 4.18 -21.61
CA GLU A 64 -17.64 3.67 -20.87
C GLU A 64 -17.48 3.98 -19.39
N ILE A 65 -18.53 4.47 -18.74
CA ILE A 65 -18.54 4.76 -17.30
C ILE A 65 -19.66 3.97 -16.64
N LYS A 66 -19.28 3.12 -15.68
CA LYS A 66 -20.19 2.31 -14.87
C LYS A 66 -20.28 2.85 -13.44
N ALA A 67 -21.38 2.54 -12.76
CA ALA A 67 -21.57 2.88 -11.37
C ALA A 67 -20.69 2.00 -10.44
N PRO A 68 -19.75 2.57 -9.66
CA PRO A 68 -18.87 1.78 -8.79
C PRO A 68 -19.60 1.17 -7.58
N ARG A 69 -20.79 1.69 -7.25
CA ARG A 69 -21.61 1.26 -6.11
C ARG A 69 -23.08 1.56 -6.36
N SER A 70 -23.96 0.82 -5.70
CA SER A 70 -25.40 1.10 -5.71
C SER A 70 -25.70 2.33 -4.83
N ILE A 71 -26.51 3.26 -5.33
CA ILE A 71 -26.99 4.41 -4.57
C ILE A 71 -28.47 4.68 -4.87
N VAL A 72 -29.15 5.27 -3.89
CA VAL A 72 -30.48 5.84 -4.07
C VAL A 72 -30.35 7.33 -3.78
N PHE A 73 -30.69 8.17 -4.74
CA PHE A 73 -30.59 9.63 -4.60
C PHE A 73 -31.80 10.33 -5.22
N GLU A 74 -32.06 11.56 -4.76
CA GLU A 74 -33.11 12.40 -5.31
C GLU A 74 -32.64 13.01 -6.64
N ASP A 75 -33.39 12.77 -7.71
CA ASP A 75 -33.26 13.49 -8.96
C ASP A 75 -33.94 14.85 -8.83
N LYS A 76 -33.14 15.84 -8.41
CA LYS A 76 -33.59 17.22 -8.22
C LYS A 76 -34.14 17.83 -9.51
N VAL A 77 -33.59 17.45 -10.67
CA VAL A 77 -34.00 18.01 -11.97
C VAL A 77 -35.39 17.52 -12.32
N LYS A 78 -35.61 16.21 -12.24
CA LYS A 78 -36.91 15.60 -12.52
C LYS A 78 -37.97 16.03 -11.50
N THR A 79 -37.58 16.15 -10.23
CA THR A 79 -38.45 16.65 -9.15
C THR A 79 -38.88 18.10 -9.43
N GLU A 80 -37.97 18.99 -9.78
CA GLU A 80 -38.29 20.38 -10.14
C GLU A 80 -39.13 20.49 -11.42
N GLN A 81 -38.89 19.63 -12.41
CA GLN A 81 -39.71 19.59 -13.62
C GLN A 81 -41.17 19.26 -13.30
N MET A 82 -41.41 18.25 -12.46
CA MET A 82 -42.77 17.89 -12.04
C MET A 82 -43.41 18.97 -11.16
N ARG A 83 -42.64 19.64 -10.28
CA ARG A 83 -43.13 20.81 -9.54
C ARG A 83 -43.61 21.91 -10.48
N ARG A 84 -42.84 22.23 -11.52
CA ARG A 84 -43.24 23.23 -12.53
C ARG A 84 -44.50 22.82 -13.29
N GLN A 85 -44.64 21.54 -13.64
CA GLN A 85 -45.86 21.04 -14.28
C GLN A 85 -47.07 21.15 -13.35
N ALA A 86 -46.91 20.82 -12.06
CA ALA A 86 -47.97 20.98 -11.06
C ALA A 86 -48.37 22.45 -10.89
N ALA A 87 -47.42 23.38 -10.88
CA ALA A 87 -47.70 24.81 -10.85
C ALA A 87 -48.43 25.30 -12.12
N ALA A 88 -48.05 24.81 -13.30
CA ALA A 88 -48.68 25.18 -14.56
C ALA A 88 -50.13 24.66 -14.70
N ALA A 89 -50.47 23.57 -14.02
CA ALA A 89 -51.82 23.00 -14.03
C ALA A 89 -52.83 23.78 -13.16
N VAL A 90 -52.37 24.70 -12.31
CA VAL A 90 -53.23 25.53 -11.46
C VAL A 90 -53.88 26.62 -12.31
N ARG A 91 -55.22 26.61 -12.39
CA ARG A 91 -56.01 27.65 -13.05
C ARG A 91 -55.89 28.98 -12.31
N ASP A 92 -55.83 30.05 -13.09
CA ASP A 92 -55.83 31.42 -12.58
C ASP A 92 -57.12 31.71 -11.80
N GLN A 93 -56.98 32.41 -10.67
CA GLN A 93 -58.07 32.74 -9.76
C GLN A 93 -58.50 34.19 -9.94
N TYR A 94 -59.80 34.43 -9.88
CA TYR A 94 -60.40 35.75 -9.99
C TYR A 94 -61.20 36.06 -8.72
N ASP A 95 -61.16 37.32 -8.31
CA ASP A 95 -61.99 37.85 -7.22
C ASP A 95 -63.09 38.74 -7.78
N ARG A 96 -64.27 38.62 -7.19
CA ARG A 96 -65.44 39.39 -7.57
C ARG A 96 -65.52 40.67 -6.75
N ASP A 97 -65.82 41.77 -7.42
CA ASP A 97 -66.19 43.03 -6.78
C ASP A 97 -67.73 43.18 -6.75
N PRO A 98 -68.37 42.93 -5.59
CA PRO A 98 -69.82 43.05 -5.46
C PRO A 98 -70.31 44.50 -5.58
N MET A 99 -69.43 45.50 -5.44
CA MET A 99 -69.81 46.91 -5.56
C MET A 99 -70.16 47.29 -7.00
N VAL A 100 -69.60 46.59 -7.99
CA VAL A 100 -69.88 46.85 -9.41
C VAL A 100 -71.33 46.53 -9.76
N SER A 101 -71.87 45.39 -9.29
CA SER A 101 -73.28 45.03 -9.51
C SER A 101 -74.23 46.09 -8.96
N ALA A 102 -73.99 46.51 -7.71
CA ALA A 102 -74.75 47.57 -7.06
C ALA A 102 -74.62 48.92 -7.77
N ALA A 103 -73.44 49.26 -8.28
CA ALA A 103 -73.21 50.49 -9.03
C ALA A 103 -73.95 50.49 -10.38
N VAL A 104 -73.91 49.40 -11.14
CA VAL A 104 -74.63 49.26 -12.42
C VAL A 104 -76.13 49.39 -12.22
N GLN A 105 -76.69 48.72 -11.21
CA GLN A 105 -78.13 48.83 -10.89
C GLN A 105 -78.52 50.26 -10.49
N ARG A 106 -77.67 50.95 -9.73
CA ARG A 106 -77.88 52.36 -9.35
C ARG A 106 -77.87 53.28 -10.57
N ASP A 107 -76.86 53.15 -11.44
CA ASP A 107 -76.73 53.96 -12.66
C ASP A 107 -77.95 53.78 -13.58
N VAL A 108 -78.42 52.54 -13.76
CA VAL A 108 -79.65 52.23 -14.51
C VAL A 108 -80.87 52.91 -13.89
N SER A 109 -81.01 52.83 -12.56
CA SER A 109 -82.15 53.38 -11.84
C SER A 109 -82.18 54.92 -11.90
N ILE A 110 -81.02 55.58 -11.86
CA ILE A 110 -80.89 57.04 -12.01
C ILE A 110 -81.41 57.49 -13.39
N VAL A 111 -80.95 56.85 -14.47
CA VAL A 111 -81.40 57.19 -15.83
C VAL A 111 -82.91 56.98 -15.99
N ILE A 112 -83.45 55.88 -15.47
CA ILE A 112 -84.89 55.64 -15.52
C ILE A 112 -85.66 56.71 -14.73
N GLN A 113 -85.15 57.15 -13.58
CA GLN A 113 -85.76 58.21 -12.79
C GLN A 113 -85.77 59.56 -13.53
N GLU A 114 -84.70 59.91 -14.23
CA GLU A 114 -84.64 61.13 -15.06
C GLU A 114 -85.62 61.05 -16.23
N ILE A 115 -85.72 59.91 -16.92
CA ILE A 115 -86.73 59.69 -17.96
C ILE A 115 -88.14 59.82 -17.37
N ARG A 116 -88.38 59.31 -16.17
CA ARG A 116 -89.67 59.43 -15.46
C ARG A 116 -90.03 60.88 -15.17
N GLN A 117 -89.06 61.70 -14.74
CA GLN A 117 -89.26 63.14 -14.52
C GLN A 117 -89.56 63.89 -15.82
N ILE A 118 -88.89 63.54 -16.92
CA ILE A 118 -89.15 64.12 -18.23
C ILE A 118 -90.56 63.73 -18.73
N GLN A 119 -91.01 62.49 -18.48
CA GLN A 119 -92.36 62.05 -18.83
C GLN A 119 -93.47 62.73 -18.02
N SER A 120 -93.22 63.03 -16.74
CA SER A 120 -94.21 63.66 -15.85
C SER A 120 -94.28 65.19 -15.97
N ASP A 121 -93.32 65.82 -16.66
CA ASP A 121 -93.28 67.26 -16.90
C ASP A 121 -94.31 67.71 -17.96
N SER A 122 -95.56 67.82 -17.50
CA SER A 122 -96.69 68.29 -18.32
C SER A 122 -96.60 69.76 -18.78
N SER A 123 -95.62 70.53 -18.28
CA SER A 123 -95.43 71.94 -18.63
C SER A 123 -94.57 72.16 -19.90
N SER A 124 -93.83 71.12 -20.30
CA SER A 124 -92.90 71.17 -21.44
C SER A 124 -93.53 70.65 -22.74
N SER A 125 -93.15 71.26 -23.87
CA SER A 125 -93.58 70.80 -25.19
C SER A 125 -93.04 69.39 -25.50
N GLU A 126 -93.70 68.65 -26.37
CA GLU A 126 -93.24 67.31 -26.76
C GLU A 126 -91.83 67.34 -27.38
N GLU A 127 -91.55 68.35 -28.19
CA GLU A 127 -90.24 68.55 -28.82
C GLU A 127 -89.13 68.79 -27.77
N GLU A 128 -89.46 69.53 -26.72
CA GLU A 128 -88.56 69.81 -25.60
C GLU A 128 -88.28 68.56 -24.74
N ARG A 129 -89.31 67.72 -24.51
CA ARG A 129 -89.12 66.42 -23.84
C ARG A 129 -88.27 65.46 -24.66
N VAL A 130 -88.46 65.40 -25.98
CA VAL A 130 -87.65 64.57 -26.88
C VAL A 130 -86.19 65.01 -26.88
N ASN A 131 -85.92 66.32 -26.89
CA ASN A 131 -84.56 66.84 -26.81
C ASN A 131 -83.90 66.52 -25.46
N ARG A 132 -84.61 66.67 -24.33
CA ARG A 132 -84.10 66.29 -23.00
C ARG A 132 -83.82 64.78 -22.87
N LEU A 133 -84.68 63.92 -23.44
CA LEU A 133 -84.41 62.48 -23.48
C LEU A 133 -83.15 62.15 -24.27
N ARG A 134 -82.87 62.90 -25.35
CA ARG A 134 -81.64 62.74 -26.15
C ARG A 134 -80.39 63.16 -25.39
N GLU A 135 -80.48 64.14 -24.49
CA GLU A 135 -79.37 64.57 -23.64
C GLU A 135 -79.10 63.61 -22.48
N VAL A 136 -80.15 63.07 -21.86
CA VAL A 136 -80.04 62.15 -20.71
C VAL A 136 -79.59 60.75 -21.12
N LEU A 137 -80.00 60.26 -22.29
CA LEU A 137 -79.65 58.91 -22.73
C LEU A 137 -78.22 58.86 -23.27
N PRO A 138 -77.34 58.03 -22.68
CA PRO A 138 -75.94 57.97 -23.10
C PRO A 138 -75.72 57.13 -24.38
N PHE A 139 -76.79 56.70 -25.04
CA PHE A 139 -76.77 55.91 -26.27
C PHE A 139 -77.86 56.40 -27.23
N PRO A 140 -77.64 56.27 -28.56
CA PRO A 140 -78.61 56.73 -29.54
C PRO A 140 -79.83 55.81 -29.58
N LEU A 141 -81.03 56.42 -29.57
CA LEU A 141 -82.30 55.76 -29.88
C LEU A 141 -82.90 56.39 -31.15
N SER A 142 -83.78 55.65 -31.84
CA SER A 142 -84.47 56.16 -33.02
C SER A 142 -85.38 57.34 -32.67
N GLN A 143 -85.59 58.28 -33.60
CA GLN A 143 -86.47 59.44 -33.38
C GLN A 143 -87.91 59.00 -33.05
N GLU A 144 -88.40 57.92 -33.67
CA GLU A 144 -89.69 57.28 -33.39
C GLU A 144 -89.79 56.81 -31.93
N THR A 145 -88.73 56.17 -31.43
CA THR A 145 -88.63 55.68 -30.06
C THR A 145 -88.60 56.83 -29.04
N LEU A 146 -87.83 57.89 -29.30
CA LEU A 146 -87.75 59.05 -28.41
C LEU A 146 -89.10 59.78 -28.27
N VAL A 147 -89.80 60.00 -29.38
CA VAL A 147 -91.16 60.61 -29.38
C VAL A 147 -92.13 59.74 -28.59
N THR A 148 -92.07 58.41 -28.76
CA THR A 148 -92.97 57.50 -28.06
C THR A 148 -92.66 57.46 -26.56
N LEU A 149 -91.39 57.45 -26.17
CA LEU A 149 -90.97 57.52 -24.77
C LEU A 149 -91.38 58.86 -24.13
N ALA A 150 -91.36 59.98 -24.85
CA ALA A 150 -91.79 61.28 -24.33
C ALA A 150 -93.30 61.37 -24.04
N ARG A 151 -94.13 60.56 -24.74
CA ARG A 151 -95.60 60.54 -24.61
C ARG A 151 -96.15 59.49 -23.63
N SER A 152 -95.37 58.46 -23.32
CA SER A 152 -95.86 57.25 -22.64
C SER A 152 -95.97 57.40 -21.13
N ALA A 153 -96.81 56.56 -20.50
CA ALA A 153 -97.01 56.56 -19.05
C ALA A 153 -95.81 55.97 -18.27
N PRO A 154 -95.52 56.46 -17.05
CA PRO A 154 -94.42 55.99 -16.19
C PRO A 154 -94.44 54.49 -15.85
N LEU A 155 -95.61 53.86 -15.84
CA LEU A 155 -95.80 52.48 -15.36
C LEU A 155 -94.98 51.43 -16.14
N ASN A 156 -94.73 51.67 -17.43
CA ASN A 156 -93.93 50.77 -18.28
C ASN A 156 -92.42 50.89 -18.02
N LEU A 157 -91.95 52.04 -17.50
CA LEU A 157 -90.56 52.21 -17.08
C LEU A 157 -90.24 51.37 -15.85
N ASP A 158 -91.19 51.22 -14.92
CA ASP A 158 -91.01 50.41 -13.71
C ASP A 158 -90.83 48.91 -14.04
N GLN A 159 -91.43 48.46 -15.14
CA GLN A 159 -91.21 47.11 -15.64
C GLN A 159 -89.81 46.97 -16.25
N VAL A 160 -89.36 47.96 -17.04
CA VAL A 160 -88.00 47.97 -17.61
C VAL A 160 -86.94 48.01 -16.52
N GLU A 161 -87.06 48.91 -15.54
CA GLU A 161 -86.13 49.06 -14.42
C GLU A 161 -85.97 47.75 -13.64
N ARG A 162 -87.09 47.14 -13.23
CA ARG A 162 -87.07 45.86 -12.50
C ARG A 162 -86.46 44.74 -13.33
N SER A 163 -86.82 44.60 -14.60
CA SER A 163 -86.30 43.52 -15.46
C SER A 163 -84.82 43.68 -15.79
N VAL A 164 -84.37 44.91 -16.07
CA VAL A 164 -82.94 45.19 -16.33
C VAL A 164 -82.11 44.97 -15.07
N ASN A 165 -82.53 45.51 -13.93
CA ASN A 165 -81.80 45.34 -12.66
C ASN A 165 -81.74 43.86 -12.24
N ALA A 166 -82.83 43.10 -12.39
CA ALA A 166 -82.84 41.66 -12.10
C ALA A 166 -81.88 40.88 -13.00
N LEU A 167 -81.79 41.22 -14.29
CA LEU A 167 -80.89 40.55 -15.22
C LEU A 167 -79.42 40.89 -14.98
N VAL A 168 -79.14 42.15 -14.65
CA VAL A 168 -77.80 42.62 -14.23
C VAL A 168 -77.37 41.88 -12.97
N ALA A 169 -78.24 41.80 -11.96
CA ALA A 169 -77.97 41.04 -10.73
C ALA A 169 -77.69 39.56 -11.03
N GLN A 170 -78.55 38.91 -11.83
CA GLN A 170 -78.36 37.50 -12.18
C GLN A 170 -77.02 37.22 -12.87
N SER A 171 -76.54 38.16 -13.68
CA SER A 171 -75.35 37.98 -14.53
C SER A 171 -74.06 38.38 -13.82
N LEU A 172 -74.09 39.43 -12.99
CA LEU A 172 -72.92 39.88 -12.22
C LEU A 172 -72.77 39.13 -10.89
N ASP A 173 -73.89 38.79 -10.23
CA ASP A 173 -73.86 38.12 -8.92
C ASP A 173 -73.86 36.58 -9.06
N GLY A 174 -74.24 36.06 -10.24
CA GLY A 174 -74.22 34.63 -10.57
C GLY A 174 -72.85 34.13 -11.05
N GLY A 175 -72.50 32.88 -10.71
CA GLY A 175 -71.28 32.21 -11.20
C GLY A 175 -69.97 32.87 -10.73
N ASP A 176 -68.98 32.94 -11.62
CA ASP A 176 -67.66 33.56 -11.37
C ASP A 176 -67.61 35.06 -11.70
N GLY A 177 -68.77 35.68 -11.96
CA GLY A 177 -68.90 37.06 -12.42
C GLY A 177 -68.57 37.22 -13.90
N ILE A 178 -68.37 38.46 -14.35
CA ILE A 178 -68.01 38.78 -15.74
C ILE A 178 -66.59 39.32 -15.77
N THR A 179 -65.71 38.62 -16.49
CA THR A 179 -64.34 39.09 -16.76
C THR A 179 -64.33 40.14 -17.89
N PRO A 180 -63.28 40.97 -18.00
CA PRO A 180 -63.15 41.93 -19.10
C PRO A 180 -63.25 41.29 -20.49
N ASP A 181 -62.72 40.08 -20.66
CA ASP A 181 -62.68 39.36 -21.93
C ASP A 181 -64.07 38.80 -22.34
N GLU A 182 -64.90 38.46 -21.35
CA GLU A 182 -66.25 37.91 -21.58
C GLU A 182 -67.32 38.99 -21.77
N LEU A 183 -67.03 40.23 -21.35
CA LEU A 183 -68.01 41.32 -21.25
C LEU A 183 -68.85 41.53 -22.53
N GLU A 184 -68.21 41.59 -23.69
CA GLU A 184 -68.89 41.87 -24.96
C GLU A 184 -69.78 40.70 -25.42
N SER A 185 -69.35 39.47 -25.16
CA SER A 185 -70.16 38.27 -25.38
C SER A 185 -71.40 38.29 -24.47
N VAL A 186 -71.22 38.62 -23.19
CA VAL A 186 -72.32 38.71 -22.23
C VAL A 186 -73.29 39.84 -22.58
N LYS A 187 -72.82 41.04 -22.90
CA LYS A 187 -73.69 42.15 -23.35
C LYS A 187 -74.57 41.76 -24.53
N THR A 188 -74.00 41.06 -25.51
CA THR A 188 -74.73 40.58 -26.70
C THR A 188 -75.81 39.57 -26.33
N ASN A 189 -75.47 38.59 -25.49
CA ASN A 189 -76.40 37.57 -25.02
C ASN A 189 -77.54 38.19 -24.20
N LEU A 190 -77.23 39.06 -23.24
CA LEU A 190 -78.21 39.71 -22.37
C LEU A 190 -79.15 40.63 -23.17
N ALA A 191 -78.64 41.40 -24.13
CA ALA A 191 -79.47 42.20 -25.02
C ALA A 191 -80.45 41.34 -25.86
N GLY A 192 -80.04 40.13 -26.24
CA GLY A 192 -80.90 39.14 -26.89
C GLY A 192 -82.03 38.63 -26.00
N LEU A 193 -81.80 38.48 -24.68
CA LEU A 193 -82.81 38.06 -23.71
C LEU A 193 -83.97 39.06 -23.60
N VAL A 194 -83.67 40.36 -23.72
CA VAL A 194 -84.66 41.45 -23.66
C VAL A 194 -85.77 41.29 -24.70
N ASN A 195 -85.47 40.70 -25.87
CA ASN A 195 -86.48 40.46 -26.92
C ASN A 195 -87.65 39.58 -26.46
N ARG A 196 -87.46 38.80 -25.38
CA ARG A 196 -88.46 37.86 -24.85
C ARG A 196 -89.37 38.47 -23.77
N TRP A 197 -89.14 39.72 -23.36
CA TRP A 197 -89.85 40.34 -22.22
C TRP A 197 -91.23 40.93 -22.53
N GLY A 198 -91.76 40.74 -23.74
CA GLY A 198 -93.09 41.26 -24.13
C GLY A 198 -93.18 42.79 -24.16
N LEU A 199 -92.06 43.51 -24.07
CA LEU A 199 -92.00 44.97 -24.11
C LEU A 199 -92.28 45.50 -25.52
N SER A 200 -92.96 46.66 -25.61
CA SER A 200 -93.12 47.38 -26.87
C SER A 200 -91.76 47.90 -27.38
N LYS A 201 -91.66 48.14 -28.69
CA LYS A 201 -90.39 48.46 -29.39
C LYS A 201 -89.58 49.57 -28.68
N PRO A 202 -90.16 50.71 -28.26
CA PRO A 202 -89.41 51.78 -27.60
C PRO A 202 -88.75 51.37 -26.27
N TYR A 203 -89.48 50.63 -25.42
CA TYR A 203 -88.97 50.17 -24.12
C TYR A 203 -87.98 49.02 -24.26
N ARG A 204 -88.11 48.22 -25.32
CA ARG A 204 -87.14 47.16 -25.66
C ARG A 204 -85.80 47.74 -26.10
N GLU A 205 -85.82 48.75 -26.97
CA GLU A 205 -84.61 49.46 -27.42
C GLU A 205 -83.93 50.18 -26.24
N LEU A 206 -84.72 50.80 -25.36
CA LEU A 206 -84.21 51.40 -24.11
C LEU A 206 -83.51 50.37 -23.22
N ALA A 207 -84.15 49.23 -22.95
CA ALA A 207 -83.58 48.17 -22.12
C ALA A 207 -82.30 47.57 -22.71
N GLN A 208 -82.23 47.40 -24.04
CA GLN A 208 -81.02 46.93 -24.73
C GLN A 208 -79.89 47.96 -24.65
N GLY A 209 -80.20 49.25 -24.82
CA GLY A 209 -79.24 50.33 -24.69
C GLY A 209 -78.66 50.41 -23.27
N LEU A 210 -79.51 50.31 -22.24
CA LEU A 210 -79.09 50.32 -20.83
C LEU A 210 -78.12 49.18 -20.52
N ILE A 211 -78.43 47.94 -20.95
CA ILE A 211 -77.54 46.78 -20.74
C ILE A 211 -76.21 46.97 -21.46
N ARG A 212 -76.23 47.39 -22.73
CA ARG A 212 -74.99 47.53 -23.53
C ARG A 212 -74.06 48.61 -22.99
N TYR A 213 -74.63 49.70 -22.48
CA TYR A 213 -73.87 50.84 -21.98
C TYR A 213 -73.40 50.66 -20.54
N TYR A 214 -74.29 50.23 -19.64
CA TYR A 214 -74.01 50.20 -18.20
C TYR A 214 -73.38 48.91 -17.69
N LEU A 215 -73.49 47.78 -18.40
CA LEU A 215 -72.86 46.54 -17.95
C LEU A 215 -71.33 46.66 -17.98
N ARG A 216 -70.69 46.38 -16.84
CA ARG A 216 -69.24 46.46 -16.61
C ARG A 216 -68.73 45.13 -16.02
N PRO A 217 -67.45 44.77 -16.22
CA PRO A 217 -66.88 43.56 -15.64
C PRO A 217 -66.75 43.72 -14.12
N ASN A 218 -66.98 42.64 -13.38
CA ASN A 218 -66.88 42.61 -11.92
C ASN A 218 -65.97 41.50 -11.38
N SER A 219 -65.28 40.77 -12.27
CA SER A 219 -64.34 39.70 -11.89
C SER A 219 -62.93 40.05 -12.35
N PHE A 220 -61.99 40.14 -11.41
CA PHE A 220 -60.61 40.60 -11.64
C PHE A 220 -59.59 39.58 -11.19
N PHE A 221 -58.49 39.44 -11.92
CA PHE A 221 -57.44 38.45 -11.65
C PHE A 221 -56.76 38.69 -10.28
N ASN A 222 -56.77 37.68 -9.41
CA ASN A 222 -56.04 37.68 -8.15
C ASN A 222 -54.71 36.94 -8.30
N ALA A 223 -53.64 37.72 -8.50
CA ALA A 223 -52.28 37.21 -8.64
C ALA A 223 -51.76 36.50 -7.37
N GLU A 224 -52.13 36.96 -6.18
CA GLU A 224 -51.65 36.43 -4.92
C GLU A 224 -52.25 35.06 -4.60
N LYS A 225 -53.58 34.93 -4.71
CA LYS A 225 -54.30 33.67 -4.53
C LYS A 225 -53.85 32.62 -5.54
N THR A 226 -53.65 33.03 -6.79
CA THR A 226 -53.09 32.18 -7.84
C THR A 226 -51.67 31.72 -7.50
N ARG A 227 -50.81 32.62 -7.00
CA ARG A 227 -49.43 32.27 -6.58
C ARG A 227 -49.42 31.28 -5.41
N LEU A 228 -50.22 31.52 -4.38
CA LEU A 228 -50.30 30.64 -3.20
C LEU A 228 -50.75 29.22 -3.57
N LEU A 229 -51.73 29.09 -4.48
CA LEU A 229 -52.16 27.79 -4.98
C LEU A 229 -51.08 27.10 -5.83
N LYS A 230 -50.33 27.85 -6.65
CA LYS A 230 -49.18 27.34 -7.40
C LYS A 230 -48.08 26.81 -6.46
N GLU A 231 -47.77 27.54 -5.40
CA GLU A 231 -46.80 27.13 -4.37
C GLU A 231 -47.25 25.88 -3.61
N ALA A 232 -48.53 25.81 -3.20
CA ALA A 232 -49.10 24.63 -2.56
C ALA A 232 -49.07 23.38 -3.46
N ALA A 233 -49.36 23.56 -4.77
CA ALA A 233 -49.28 22.49 -5.75
C ALA A 233 -47.84 21.97 -5.93
N MET A 234 -46.83 22.86 -5.94
CA MET A 234 -45.42 22.48 -5.97
C MET A 234 -44.99 21.71 -4.71
N ALA A 235 -45.47 22.14 -3.53
CA ALA A 235 -45.13 21.50 -2.25
C ALA A 235 -45.69 20.08 -2.12
N THR A 236 -46.76 19.75 -2.85
CA THR A 236 -47.41 18.44 -2.82
C THR A 236 -46.66 17.39 -3.66
N VAL A 237 -45.71 17.80 -4.52
CA VAL A 237 -44.95 16.88 -5.39
C VAL A 237 -43.86 16.17 -4.57
N PRO A 238 -43.91 14.83 -4.41
CA PRO A 238 -42.89 14.09 -3.67
C PRO A 238 -41.56 14.03 -4.45
N PRO A 239 -40.40 14.00 -3.74
CA PRO A 239 -39.10 13.83 -4.36
C PRO A 239 -39.03 12.57 -5.23
N GLN A 240 -38.48 12.70 -6.43
CA GLN A 240 -38.25 11.57 -7.31
C GLN A 240 -36.93 10.88 -6.97
N MET A 241 -37.03 9.68 -6.43
CA MET A 241 -35.86 8.87 -6.08
C MET A 241 -35.45 8.02 -7.29
N VAL A 242 -34.18 8.12 -7.68
CA VAL A 242 -33.56 7.27 -8.69
C VAL A 242 -32.64 6.27 -7.99
N THR A 243 -32.78 4.99 -8.36
CA THR A 243 -31.90 3.92 -7.88
C THR A 243 -30.92 3.57 -8.99
N ILE A 244 -29.63 3.68 -8.69
CA ILE A 244 -28.54 3.19 -9.55
C ILE A 244 -27.98 1.93 -8.89
N ARG A 245 -27.80 0.86 -9.67
CA ARG A 245 -27.16 -0.38 -9.19
C ARG A 245 -25.65 -0.37 -9.48
N LYS A 246 -24.88 -1.07 -8.65
CA LYS A 246 -23.46 -1.35 -8.93
C LYS A 246 -23.34 -1.98 -10.33
N ASP A 247 -22.33 -1.55 -11.09
CA ASP A 247 -21.99 -1.96 -12.46
C ASP A 247 -23.00 -1.55 -13.54
N GLU A 248 -24.03 -0.77 -13.20
CA GLU A 248 -24.94 -0.16 -14.17
C GLU A 248 -24.19 0.83 -15.07
N ILE A 249 -24.37 0.72 -16.39
CA ILE A 249 -23.72 1.60 -17.36
C ILE A 249 -24.42 2.97 -17.33
N ILE A 250 -23.66 4.01 -17.01
CA ILE A 250 -24.14 5.40 -16.93
C ILE A 250 -23.94 6.10 -18.26
N ILE A 251 -22.78 5.90 -18.90
CA ILE A 251 -22.42 6.53 -20.18
C ILE A 251 -21.69 5.49 -21.03
N ARG A 252 -22.12 5.28 -22.28
CA ARG A 252 -21.40 4.45 -23.25
C ARG A 252 -20.39 5.28 -24.04
N PRO A 253 -19.35 4.65 -24.61
CA PRO A 253 -18.45 5.33 -25.54
C PRO A 253 -19.25 5.87 -26.73
N GLY A 254 -19.08 7.15 -27.06
CA GLY A 254 -19.82 7.81 -28.15
C GLY A 254 -21.13 8.49 -27.73
N ASP A 255 -21.60 8.29 -26.49
CA ASP A 255 -22.78 9.00 -25.99
C ASP A 255 -22.45 10.48 -25.74
N VAL A 256 -23.41 11.37 -26.05
CA VAL A 256 -23.34 12.77 -25.67
C VAL A 256 -23.73 12.91 -24.20
N VAL A 257 -22.87 13.57 -23.41
CA VAL A 257 -23.08 13.77 -21.98
C VAL A 257 -24.25 14.72 -21.74
N THR A 258 -25.32 14.19 -21.15
CA THR A 258 -26.52 14.95 -20.78
C THR A 258 -26.43 15.44 -19.33
N ARG A 259 -27.31 16.36 -18.93
CA ARG A 259 -27.44 16.78 -17.52
C ARG A 259 -27.80 15.64 -16.59
N GLU A 260 -28.59 14.67 -17.07
CA GLU A 260 -28.94 13.48 -16.30
C GLU A 260 -27.70 12.63 -16.01
N HIS A 261 -26.81 12.46 -17.01
CA HIS A 261 -25.52 11.79 -16.81
C HIS A 261 -24.69 12.50 -15.74
N LEU A 262 -24.58 13.83 -15.80
CA LEU A 262 -23.84 14.61 -14.80
C LEU A 262 -24.43 14.47 -13.39
N ALA A 263 -25.76 14.49 -13.25
CA ALA A 263 -26.42 14.30 -11.96
C ALA A 263 -26.16 12.91 -11.37
N LYS A 264 -26.19 11.86 -12.20
CA LYS A 264 -25.84 10.48 -11.79
C LYS A 264 -24.36 10.40 -11.37
N LEU A 265 -23.45 10.98 -12.14
CA LEU A 265 -22.02 11.00 -11.82
C LEU A 265 -21.74 11.78 -10.52
N GLU A 266 -22.43 12.90 -10.27
CA GLU A 266 -22.30 13.69 -9.05
C GLU A 266 -22.83 12.93 -7.82
N ALA A 267 -24.00 12.29 -7.94
CA ALA A 267 -24.56 11.47 -6.88
C ALA A 267 -23.63 10.29 -6.52
N LEU A 268 -22.92 9.73 -7.51
CA LEU A 268 -21.93 8.67 -7.28
C LEU A 268 -20.60 9.19 -6.73
N GLY A 269 -20.37 10.51 -6.71
CA GLY A 269 -19.13 11.13 -6.27
C GLY A 269 -18.00 11.06 -7.31
N LEU A 270 -18.32 10.77 -8.56
CA LEU A 270 -17.36 10.64 -9.67
C LEU A 270 -16.92 12.01 -10.25
N THR A 271 -17.63 13.09 -9.90
CA THR A 271 -17.35 14.46 -10.34
C THR A 271 -16.67 15.34 -9.27
N GLN A 272 -16.61 14.89 -8.00
CA GLN A 272 -16.07 15.71 -6.91
C GLN A 272 -14.54 15.88 -7.02
N THR A 273 -14.09 17.12 -6.94
CA THR A 273 -12.68 17.52 -7.14
C THR A 273 -11.80 17.41 -5.90
N GLY A 274 -12.36 17.05 -4.73
CA GLY A 274 -11.65 16.98 -3.45
C GLY A 274 -10.90 15.66 -3.21
N VAL A 275 -9.83 15.72 -2.42
CA VAL A 275 -9.15 14.51 -1.90
C VAL A 275 -10.04 13.91 -0.80
N PRO A 276 -10.35 12.59 -0.81
CA PRO A 276 -11.17 11.97 0.22
C PRO A 276 -10.38 11.86 1.55
N TRP A 277 -10.26 12.97 2.27
CA TRP A 277 -9.40 13.10 3.45
C TRP A 277 -9.76 12.12 4.58
N ARG A 278 -11.04 11.69 4.68
CA ARG A 278 -11.48 10.68 5.65
C ARG A 278 -10.87 9.30 5.34
N ILE A 279 -10.82 8.92 4.06
CA ILE A 279 -10.20 7.67 3.62
C ILE A 279 -8.69 7.74 3.86
N LEU A 280 -8.05 8.86 3.49
CA LEU A 280 -6.63 9.07 3.78
C LEU A 280 -6.32 8.99 5.28
N LEU A 281 -7.12 9.64 6.12
CA LEU A 281 -6.93 9.61 7.57
C LEU A 281 -7.14 8.21 8.14
N GLY A 282 -8.17 7.48 7.67
CA GLY A 282 -8.42 6.10 8.07
C GLY A 282 -7.26 5.17 7.69
N SER A 283 -6.80 5.22 6.44
CA SER A 283 -5.64 4.48 5.96
C SER A 283 -4.37 4.84 6.74
N ALA A 284 -4.13 6.13 6.99
CA ALA A 284 -3.01 6.61 7.77
C ALA A 284 -3.05 6.07 9.21
N LEU A 285 -4.18 6.17 9.91
CA LEU A 285 -4.30 5.64 11.28
C LEU A 285 -4.09 4.13 11.32
N LEU A 286 -4.59 3.40 10.32
CA LEU A 286 -4.41 1.95 10.22
C LEU A 286 -2.94 1.57 9.98
N VAL A 287 -2.26 2.24 9.04
CA VAL A 287 -0.83 2.02 8.79
C VAL A 287 0.00 2.35 10.04
N ALA A 288 -0.35 3.43 10.76
CA ALA A 288 0.31 3.77 12.03
C ALA A 288 0.13 2.66 13.07
N LEU A 289 -1.09 2.14 13.23
CA LEU A 289 -1.39 1.05 14.15
C LEU A 289 -0.57 -0.21 13.82
N LEU A 290 -0.57 -0.65 12.55
CA LEU A 290 0.17 -1.84 12.11
C LEU A 290 1.68 -1.66 12.27
N MET A 291 2.20 -0.46 11.98
CA MET A 291 3.60 -0.12 12.20
C MET A 291 3.97 -0.17 13.68
N VAL A 292 3.10 0.31 14.57
CA VAL A 292 3.29 0.21 16.03
C VAL A 292 3.34 -1.25 16.47
N VAL A 293 2.48 -2.12 15.94
CA VAL A 293 2.51 -3.57 16.23
C VAL A 293 3.86 -4.19 15.87
N VAL A 294 4.39 -3.90 14.67
CA VAL A 294 5.72 -4.39 14.24
C VAL A 294 6.83 -3.86 15.15
N LEU A 295 6.81 -2.57 15.48
CA LEU A 295 7.84 -1.96 16.34
C LEU A 295 7.77 -2.49 17.78
N LEU A 296 6.58 -2.74 18.32
CA LEU A 296 6.39 -3.36 19.63
C LEU A 296 6.88 -4.81 19.64
N TYR A 297 6.57 -5.59 18.60
CA TYR A 297 7.09 -6.95 18.46
C TYR A 297 8.62 -6.96 18.44
N LEU A 298 9.24 -6.07 17.64
CA LEU A 298 10.70 -5.94 17.60
C LEU A 298 11.27 -5.49 18.95
N TYR A 299 10.61 -4.56 19.64
CA TYR A 299 11.06 -4.09 20.95
C TYR A 299 11.05 -5.20 22.01
N GLN A 300 10.03 -6.07 22.00
CA GLN A 300 9.83 -7.13 23.00
C GLN A 300 10.58 -8.41 22.68
N GLN A 301 10.54 -8.87 21.42
CA GLN A 301 11.03 -10.19 21.03
C GLN A 301 12.38 -10.17 20.32
N ASN A 302 12.67 -9.10 19.56
CA ASN A 302 13.87 -9.02 18.71
C ASN A 302 14.61 -7.69 18.94
N ARG A 303 15.03 -7.47 20.19
CA ARG A 303 15.64 -6.21 20.67
C ARG A 303 16.86 -5.78 19.83
N GLN A 304 17.69 -6.74 19.43
CA GLN A 304 18.88 -6.50 18.62
C GLN A 304 18.52 -5.88 17.25
N ILE A 305 17.49 -6.42 16.58
CA ILE A 305 16.95 -5.87 15.33
C ILE A 305 16.38 -4.47 15.56
N TYR A 306 15.63 -4.27 16.65
CA TYR A 306 15.08 -2.96 17.00
C TYR A 306 16.17 -1.90 17.20
N GLU A 307 17.30 -2.23 17.81
CA GLU A 307 18.33 -1.24 18.10
C GLU A 307 19.12 -0.83 16.85
N HIS A 308 19.29 -1.76 15.90
CA HIS A 308 20.05 -1.56 14.68
C HIS A 308 19.22 -0.83 13.60
N ALA A 309 19.58 0.42 13.30
CA ALA A 309 18.84 1.24 12.35
C ALA A 309 18.85 0.66 10.92
N GLY A 310 19.94 -0.01 10.51
CA GLY A 310 20.05 -0.67 9.21
C GLY A 310 18.97 -1.73 9.02
N HIS A 311 18.75 -2.60 10.01
CA HIS A 311 17.71 -3.63 9.95
C HIS A 311 16.30 -3.05 9.83
N LEU A 312 16.02 -1.92 10.49
CA LEU A 312 14.73 -1.23 10.35
C LEU A 312 14.55 -0.59 8.96
N TYR A 313 15.63 -0.07 8.36
CA TYR A 313 15.59 0.46 6.99
C TYR A 313 15.38 -0.65 5.98
N LEU A 314 16.09 -1.78 6.15
CA LEU A 314 15.90 -2.98 5.35
C LEU A 314 14.44 -3.44 5.39
N LEU A 315 13.87 -3.58 6.59
CA LEU A 315 12.48 -3.99 6.78
C LEU A 315 11.50 -3.04 6.05
N GLY A 316 11.66 -1.73 6.25
CA GLY A 316 10.83 -0.73 5.59
C GLY A 316 10.95 -0.73 4.07
N ILE A 317 12.17 -0.87 3.54
CA ILE A 317 12.43 -0.94 2.10
C ILE A 317 11.80 -2.19 1.48
N VAL A 318 11.96 -3.36 2.10
CA VAL A 318 11.37 -4.62 1.60
C VAL A 318 9.84 -4.49 1.54
N ILE A 319 9.21 -3.98 2.60
CA ILE A 319 7.75 -3.78 2.65
C ILE A 319 7.31 -2.81 1.55
N VAL A 320 7.93 -1.63 1.46
CA VAL A 320 7.56 -0.60 0.47
C VAL A 320 7.76 -1.09 -0.96
N VAL A 321 8.90 -1.71 -1.26
CA VAL A 321 9.20 -2.18 -2.62
C VAL A 321 8.24 -3.28 -3.04
N VAL A 322 7.98 -4.27 -2.18
CA VAL A 322 7.06 -5.37 -2.52
C VAL A 322 5.62 -4.87 -2.65
N LEU A 323 5.16 -3.96 -1.77
CA LEU A 323 3.86 -3.31 -1.93
C LEU A 323 3.79 -2.44 -3.19
N ALA A 324 4.85 -1.74 -3.56
CA ALA A 324 4.90 -0.95 -4.79
C ALA A 324 4.84 -1.83 -6.04
N VAL A 325 5.55 -2.97 -6.06
CA VAL A 325 5.44 -3.97 -7.13
C VAL A 325 4.02 -4.54 -7.18
N GLY A 326 3.43 -4.86 -6.01
CA GLY A 326 2.04 -5.30 -5.91
C GLY A 326 1.07 -4.28 -6.51
N LYS A 327 1.24 -3.00 -6.17
CA LYS A 327 0.43 -1.90 -6.70
C LYS A 327 0.62 -1.73 -8.21
N ALA A 328 1.84 -1.88 -8.70
CA ALA A 328 2.12 -1.80 -10.13
C ALA A 328 1.42 -2.95 -10.89
N ILE A 329 1.35 -4.14 -10.29
CA ILE A 329 0.63 -5.31 -10.83
C ILE A 329 -0.88 -5.05 -10.86
N THR A 330 -1.47 -4.55 -9.77
CA THR A 330 -2.92 -4.27 -9.72
C THR A 330 -3.34 -3.13 -10.65
N ALA A 331 -2.42 -2.20 -10.94
CA ALA A 331 -2.65 -1.13 -11.90
C ALA A 331 -2.67 -1.62 -13.38
N ILE A 332 -2.31 -2.87 -13.67
CA ILE A 332 -2.36 -3.44 -15.02
C ILE A 332 -3.82 -3.71 -15.40
N SER A 333 -4.44 -2.80 -16.16
CA SER A 333 -5.73 -3.03 -16.79
C SER A 333 -5.56 -3.77 -18.12
N ILE A 334 -6.29 -4.88 -18.33
CA ILE A 334 -6.35 -5.60 -19.61
C ILE A 334 -7.70 -5.27 -20.29
N PRO A 335 -7.76 -4.31 -21.23
CA PRO A 335 -9.03 -3.78 -21.75
C PRO A 335 -9.85 -4.82 -22.52
N TYR A 336 -9.18 -5.78 -23.15
CA TYR A 336 -9.81 -6.78 -24.02
C TYR A 336 -10.40 -7.98 -23.26
N TRP A 337 -10.00 -8.21 -22.00
CA TRP A 337 -10.44 -9.36 -21.17
C TRP A 337 -10.64 -8.93 -19.69
N PRO A 338 -11.74 -8.23 -19.37
CA PRO A 338 -11.98 -7.66 -18.04
C PRO A 338 -12.03 -8.69 -16.91
N GLU A 339 -12.56 -9.88 -17.19
CA GLU A 339 -12.61 -11.00 -16.24
C GLU A 339 -11.22 -11.47 -15.81
N LEU A 340 -10.26 -11.44 -16.74
CA LEU A 340 -8.87 -11.82 -16.48
C LEU A 340 -8.12 -10.69 -15.75
N GLY A 341 -8.44 -9.43 -16.09
CA GLY A 341 -7.94 -8.24 -15.38
C GLY A 341 -8.31 -8.23 -13.91
N ASN A 342 -9.53 -8.67 -13.56
CA ASN A 342 -9.98 -8.76 -12.17
C ASN A 342 -9.19 -9.77 -11.33
N LEU A 343 -8.45 -10.70 -11.95
CA LEU A 343 -7.73 -11.77 -11.27
C LEU A 343 -6.22 -11.49 -11.16
N VAL A 344 -5.72 -10.42 -11.78
CA VAL A 344 -4.30 -10.02 -11.77
C VAL A 344 -3.78 -9.78 -10.34
N GLY A 345 -4.68 -9.42 -9.40
CA GLY A 345 -4.35 -9.29 -7.98
C GLY A 345 -3.70 -10.53 -7.36
N TYR A 346 -3.98 -11.73 -7.90
CA TYR A 346 -3.36 -12.98 -7.43
C TYR A 346 -1.86 -13.06 -7.72
N MET A 347 -1.31 -12.20 -8.59
CA MET A 347 0.13 -12.15 -8.87
C MET A 347 0.94 -11.35 -7.85
N THR A 348 0.29 -10.71 -6.87
CA THR A 348 0.96 -9.86 -5.87
C THR A 348 2.01 -10.65 -5.06
N PRO A 349 3.31 -10.36 -5.16
CA PRO A 349 4.38 -11.25 -4.69
C PRO A 349 4.72 -11.06 -3.20
N ILE A 350 3.72 -11.16 -2.31
CA ILE A 350 3.91 -10.98 -0.86
C ILE A 350 4.86 -12.02 -0.26
N ALA A 351 4.92 -13.21 -0.86
CA ALA A 351 5.88 -14.23 -0.46
C ALA A 351 7.34 -13.78 -0.63
N ALA A 352 7.66 -12.88 -1.55
CA ALA A 352 9.01 -12.32 -1.68
C ALA A 352 9.42 -11.53 -0.42
N ALA A 353 8.52 -10.72 0.13
CA ALA A 353 8.79 -9.99 1.37
C ALA A 353 9.03 -10.95 2.54
N GLY A 354 8.19 -11.98 2.66
CA GLY A 354 8.35 -13.02 3.68
C GLY A 354 9.69 -13.74 3.55
N MET A 355 10.06 -14.19 2.35
CA MET A 355 11.32 -14.87 2.11
C MET A 355 12.54 -13.98 2.41
N LEU A 356 12.55 -12.74 1.91
CA LEU A 356 13.66 -11.80 2.16
C LEU A 356 13.84 -11.49 3.65
N ILE A 357 12.74 -11.25 4.38
CA ILE A 357 12.80 -10.97 5.82
C ILE A 357 13.23 -12.21 6.61
N ALA A 358 12.79 -13.40 6.21
CA ALA A 358 13.17 -14.64 6.88
C ALA A 358 14.66 -14.96 6.70
N ILE A 359 15.23 -14.66 5.52
CA ILE A 359 16.65 -14.91 5.21
C ILE A 359 17.56 -13.86 5.87
N LEU A 360 17.17 -12.59 5.84
CA LEU A 360 18.05 -11.48 6.25
C LEU A 360 17.88 -11.06 7.71
N LEU A 361 16.74 -11.36 8.33
CA LEU A 361 16.40 -10.90 9.68
C LEU A 361 15.96 -12.03 10.60
N ASP A 362 14.71 -12.48 10.48
CA ASP A 362 14.13 -13.50 11.35
C ASP A 362 12.84 -14.08 10.74
N ALA A 363 12.68 -15.40 10.82
CA ALA A 363 11.52 -16.11 10.27
C ALA A 363 10.22 -15.78 11.02
N ARG A 364 10.27 -15.56 12.35
CA ARG A 364 9.05 -15.23 13.13
C ARG A 364 8.56 -13.82 12.82
N LEU A 365 9.48 -12.86 12.69
CA LEU A 365 9.20 -11.51 12.19
C LEU A 365 8.58 -11.57 10.78
N ALA A 366 9.13 -12.38 9.88
CA ALA A 366 8.64 -12.50 8.52
C ALA A 366 7.17 -12.95 8.47
N MET A 367 6.76 -13.90 9.33
CA MET A 367 5.37 -14.34 9.45
C MET A 367 4.43 -13.20 9.87
N LEU A 368 4.81 -12.40 10.88
CA LEU A 368 4.03 -11.24 11.31
C LEU A 368 3.89 -10.22 10.16
N VAL A 369 4.99 -9.92 9.46
CA VAL A 369 5.00 -8.95 8.37
C VAL A 369 4.17 -9.44 7.18
N VAL A 370 4.26 -10.72 6.82
CA VAL A 370 3.40 -11.33 5.79
C VAL A 370 1.93 -11.18 6.17
N ALA A 371 1.54 -11.48 7.42
CA ALA A 371 0.16 -11.34 7.86
C ALA A 371 -0.36 -9.90 7.72
N ILE A 372 0.46 -8.92 8.13
CA ILE A 372 0.14 -7.50 8.00
C ILE A 372 0.06 -7.11 6.51
N MET A 373 1.02 -7.50 5.69
CA MET A 373 1.05 -7.17 4.27
C MET A 373 -0.11 -7.80 3.50
N SER A 374 -0.51 -9.03 3.81
CA SER A 374 -1.67 -9.67 3.22
C SER A 374 -2.96 -8.91 3.51
N PHE A 375 -3.11 -8.42 4.75
CA PHE A 375 -4.22 -7.54 5.11
C PHE A 375 -4.16 -6.19 4.39
N LEU A 376 -2.98 -5.59 4.25
CA LEU A 376 -2.80 -4.34 3.49
C LEU A 376 -3.13 -4.52 2.00
N VAL A 377 -2.79 -5.67 1.40
CA VAL A 377 -3.14 -6.01 0.01
C VAL A 377 -4.65 -6.13 -0.18
N THR A 378 -5.37 -6.75 0.77
CA THR A 378 -6.84 -6.78 0.73
C THR A 378 -7.43 -5.38 0.66
N LEU A 379 -6.91 -4.44 1.46
CA LEU A 379 -7.36 -3.06 1.44
C LEU A 379 -6.93 -2.31 0.19
N MET A 380 -5.76 -2.65 -0.36
CA MET A 380 -5.28 -2.10 -1.62
C MET A 380 -6.24 -2.46 -2.77
N ILE A 381 -6.77 -3.69 -2.81
CA ILE A 381 -7.64 -4.18 -3.89
C ILE A 381 -9.13 -4.12 -3.47
N ASP A 382 -9.59 -2.94 -3.04
CA ASP A 382 -11.00 -2.65 -2.73
C ASP A 382 -11.70 -3.61 -1.74
N GLY A 383 -10.93 -4.24 -0.82
CA GLY A 383 -11.48 -5.15 0.19
C GLY A 383 -11.72 -6.57 -0.29
N GLN A 384 -11.19 -6.96 -1.45
CA GLN A 384 -11.33 -8.32 -2.00
C GLN A 384 -10.50 -9.33 -1.19
N VAL A 385 -11.17 -10.02 -0.27
CA VAL A 385 -10.55 -10.88 0.75
C VAL A 385 -9.77 -12.05 0.13
N HIS A 386 -10.21 -12.59 -1.01
CA HIS A 386 -9.56 -13.72 -1.67
C HIS A 386 -8.09 -13.45 -2.02
N PHE A 387 -7.71 -12.23 -2.42
CA PHE A 387 -6.30 -11.88 -2.66
C PHE A 387 -5.47 -11.88 -1.38
N GLY A 388 -6.06 -11.41 -0.28
CA GLY A 388 -5.41 -11.41 1.03
C GLY A 388 -5.12 -12.81 1.53
N VAL A 389 -6.06 -13.75 1.35
CA VAL A 389 -5.86 -15.13 1.79
C VAL A 389 -4.77 -15.83 0.97
N VAL A 390 -4.77 -15.64 -0.35
CA VAL A 390 -3.71 -16.19 -1.22
C VAL A 390 -2.34 -15.61 -0.82
N ALA A 391 -2.26 -14.30 -0.63
CA ALA A 391 -1.04 -13.63 -0.16
C ALA A 391 -0.56 -14.17 1.20
N LEU A 392 -1.50 -14.42 2.14
CA LEU A 392 -1.19 -14.94 3.48
C LEU A 392 -0.64 -16.36 3.42
N VAL A 393 -1.36 -17.28 2.78
CA VAL A 393 -0.96 -18.69 2.71
C VAL A 393 0.30 -18.86 1.88
N GLY A 394 0.36 -18.24 0.70
CA GLY A 394 1.55 -18.24 -0.15
C GLY A 394 2.76 -17.64 0.56
N GLY A 395 2.57 -16.53 1.26
CA GLY A 395 3.63 -15.90 2.04
C GLY A 395 4.13 -16.77 3.18
N PHE A 396 3.24 -17.43 3.93
CA PHE A 396 3.63 -18.36 4.99
C PHE A 396 4.38 -19.58 4.44
N VAL A 397 3.91 -20.17 3.35
CA VAL A 397 4.60 -21.28 2.70
C VAL A 397 5.98 -20.83 2.20
N GLY A 398 6.10 -19.64 1.63
CA GLY A 398 7.38 -19.05 1.25
C GLY A 398 8.35 -18.91 2.43
N VAL A 399 7.90 -18.33 3.55
CA VAL A 399 8.70 -18.17 4.78
C VAL A 399 9.18 -19.53 5.32
N TYR A 400 8.28 -20.49 5.49
CA TYR A 400 8.67 -21.81 6.00
C TYR A 400 9.63 -22.54 5.05
N SER A 401 9.45 -22.39 3.74
CA SER A 401 10.30 -23.03 2.73
C SER A 401 11.74 -22.53 2.77
N VAL A 402 11.98 -21.27 3.19
CA VAL A 402 13.32 -20.69 3.30
C VAL A 402 13.90 -20.68 4.71
N SER A 403 13.15 -21.13 5.71
CA SER A 403 13.60 -21.14 7.11
C SER A 403 14.81 -22.06 7.39
N LYS A 404 15.12 -22.99 6.48
CA LYS A 404 16.24 -23.94 6.60
C LYS A 404 17.00 -24.10 5.27
N LEU A 405 17.40 -22.98 4.67
CA LEU A 405 18.17 -22.98 3.43
C LEU A 405 19.54 -23.65 3.60
N LYS A 406 19.90 -24.51 2.65
CA LYS A 406 21.23 -25.14 2.57
C LYS A 406 21.95 -24.88 1.25
N GLN A 407 21.23 -24.43 0.21
CA GLN A 407 21.80 -24.14 -1.12
C GLN A 407 20.90 -23.18 -1.90
N ARG A 408 21.46 -22.50 -2.92
CA ARG A 408 20.71 -21.58 -3.80
C ARG A 408 19.50 -22.22 -4.48
N GLY A 409 19.57 -23.51 -4.82
CA GLY A 409 18.45 -24.26 -5.41
C GLY A 409 17.22 -24.33 -4.51
N ASP A 410 17.37 -24.13 -3.20
CA ASP A 410 16.26 -24.16 -2.24
C ASP A 410 15.35 -22.95 -2.38
N LEU A 411 15.87 -21.80 -2.84
CA LEU A 411 15.07 -20.63 -3.17
C LEU A 411 14.11 -20.90 -4.34
N VAL A 412 14.60 -21.58 -5.38
CA VAL A 412 13.77 -21.98 -6.53
C VAL A 412 12.69 -22.96 -6.06
N ARG A 413 13.02 -23.91 -5.18
CA ARG A 413 12.05 -24.83 -4.57
C ARG A 413 11.01 -24.10 -3.73
N ALA A 414 11.41 -23.08 -2.97
CA ALA A 414 10.47 -22.23 -2.23
C ALA A 414 9.48 -21.51 -3.15
N GLY A 415 9.93 -21.05 -4.32
CA GLY A 415 9.06 -20.54 -5.38
C GLY A 415 8.02 -21.56 -5.84
N VAL A 416 8.44 -22.80 -6.12
CA VAL A 416 7.55 -23.89 -6.53
C VAL A 416 6.53 -24.25 -5.45
N TYR A 417 6.96 -24.38 -4.18
CA TYR A 417 6.04 -24.65 -3.08
C TYR A 417 5.03 -23.52 -2.88
N THR A 418 5.48 -22.27 -3.01
CA THR A 418 4.60 -21.09 -2.98
C THR A 418 3.60 -21.13 -4.14
N SER A 419 4.03 -21.48 -5.35
CA SER A 419 3.14 -21.63 -6.51
C SER A 419 2.07 -22.68 -6.27
N ILE A 420 2.44 -23.87 -5.79
CA ILE A 420 1.48 -24.96 -5.50
C ILE A 420 0.47 -24.51 -4.44
N ALA A 421 0.94 -23.89 -3.36
CA ALA A 421 0.06 -23.38 -2.30
C ALA A 421 -0.90 -22.32 -2.83
N ASN A 422 -0.41 -21.37 -3.62
CA ASN A 422 -1.25 -20.35 -4.25
C ASN A 422 -2.31 -20.96 -5.16
N ILE A 423 -1.94 -21.93 -6.01
CA ILE A 423 -2.89 -22.62 -6.89
C ILE A 423 -4.01 -23.27 -6.07
N VAL A 424 -3.65 -24.02 -5.02
CA VAL A 424 -4.65 -24.67 -4.16
C VAL A 424 -5.59 -23.65 -3.52
N VAL A 425 -5.07 -22.55 -2.99
CA VAL A 425 -5.89 -21.52 -2.32
C VAL A 425 -6.75 -20.75 -3.32
N ILE A 426 -6.23 -20.44 -4.51
CA ILE A 426 -6.99 -19.79 -5.58
C ILE A 426 -8.16 -20.68 -6.02
N LEU A 427 -7.93 -21.99 -6.18
CA LEU A 427 -8.99 -22.94 -6.51
C LEU A 427 -10.07 -22.96 -5.42
N ILE A 428 -9.68 -23.01 -4.14
CA ILE A 428 -10.63 -22.95 -3.01
C ILE A 428 -11.44 -21.66 -3.04
N MET A 429 -10.77 -20.50 -3.20
CA MET A 429 -11.45 -19.20 -3.22
C MET A 429 -12.38 -19.04 -4.42
N GLY A 430 -11.95 -19.49 -5.60
CA GLY A 430 -12.80 -19.45 -6.79
C GLY A 430 -14.04 -20.34 -6.67
N LEU A 431 -13.96 -21.47 -5.96
CA LEU A 431 -15.14 -22.29 -5.66
C LEU A 431 -16.10 -21.57 -4.70
N LEU A 432 -15.57 -20.88 -3.69
CA LEU A 432 -16.38 -20.10 -2.74
C LEU A 432 -17.07 -18.91 -3.43
N ASP A 433 -16.37 -18.25 -4.36
CA ASP A 433 -16.89 -17.13 -5.16
C ASP A 433 -17.74 -17.59 -6.37
N ASN A 434 -17.99 -18.90 -6.51
CA ASN A 434 -18.75 -19.53 -7.60
C ASN A 434 -18.24 -19.12 -9.01
N THR A 435 -16.92 -19.04 -9.16
CA THR A 435 -16.24 -18.65 -10.40
C THR A 435 -16.39 -19.76 -11.45
N PRO A 436 -16.64 -19.44 -12.74
CA PRO A 436 -16.74 -20.44 -13.79
C PRO A 436 -15.49 -21.32 -13.87
N TRP A 437 -15.68 -22.64 -13.94
CA TRP A 437 -14.59 -23.63 -13.96
C TRP A 437 -13.53 -23.35 -15.03
N GLY A 438 -13.94 -22.93 -16.23
CA GLY A 438 -13.01 -22.63 -17.33
C GLY A 438 -12.07 -21.46 -16.99
N LEU A 439 -12.61 -20.39 -16.39
CA LEU A 439 -11.82 -19.25 -15.93
C LEU A 439 -10.95 -19.66 -14.74
N LEU A 440 -11.50 -20.36 -13.76
CA LEU A 440 -10.79 -20.77 -12.54
C LEU A 440 -9.57 -21.65 -12.83
N ILE A 441 -9.69 -22.63 -13.74
CA ILE A 441 -8.60 -23.55 -14.08
C ILE A 441 -7.51 -22.83 -14.88
N THR A 442 -7.89 -22.08 -15.92
CA THR A 442 -6.92 -21.44 -16.82
C THR A 442 -6.21 -20.26 -16.16
N SER A 443 -6.95 -19.40 -15.46
CA SER A 443 -6.39 -18.20 -14.84
C SER A 443 -5.81 -18.48 -13.44
N GLY A 444 -6.46 -19.33 -12.63
CA GLY A 444 -6.00 -19.62 -11.27
C GLY A 444 -4.68 -20.40 -11.23
N ILE A 445 -4.51 -21.39 -12.13
CA ILE A 445 -3.24 -22.11 -12.26
C ILE A 445 -2.14 -21.17 -12.75
N GLY A 446 -2.43 -20.37 -13.79
CA GLY A 446 -1.48 -19.43 -14.38
C GLY A 446 -0.99 -18.39 -13.37
N PHE A 447 -1.91 -17.70 -12.69
CA PHE A 447 -1.56 -16.66 -11.73
C PHE A 447 -0.89 -17.20 -10.46
N GLY A 448 -1.34 -18.34 -9.95
CA GLY A 448 -0.68 -18.98 -8.81
C GLY A 448 0.77 -19.39 -9.14
N LEU A 449 0.99 -19.95 -10.33
CA LEU A 449 2.33 -20.28 -10.83
C LEU A 449 3.21 -19.04 -10.97
N ILE A 450 2.70 -18.01 -11.66
CA ILE A 450 3.42 -16.74 -11.88
C ILE A 450 3.76 -16.08 -10.54
N ASN A 451 2.84 -16.08 -9.56
CA ASN A 451 3.09 -15.48 -8.25
C ASN A 451 4.30 -16.11 -7.54
N GLY A 452 4.35 -17.44 -7.43
CA GLY A 452 5.43 -18.12 -6.73
C GLY A 452 6.78 -17.99 -7.45
N ILE A 453 6.78 -18.08 -8.79
CA ILE A 453 7.98 -17.85 -9.61
C ILE A 453 8.46 -16.42 -9.48
N LEU A 454 7.57 -15.43 -9.64
CA LEU A 454 7.90 -14.01 -9.50
C LEU A 454 8.43 -13.72 -8.10
N SER A 455 7.83 -14.29 -7.06
CA SER A 455 8.29 -14.13 -5.68
C SER A 455 9.70 -14.67 -5.47
N SER A 456 10.01 -15.83 -6.05
CA SER A 456 11.37 -16.40 -6.02
C SER A 456 12.37 -15.55 -6.81
N ILE A 457 11.99 -15.04 -8.00
CA ILE A 457 12.84 -14.18 -8.83
C ILE A 457 13.16 -12.88 -8.09
N LEU A 458 12.17 -12.23 -7.49
CA LEU A 458 12.36 -11.01 -6.71
C LEU A 458 13.25 -11.26 -5.49
N THR A 459 13.08 -12.39 -4.82
CA THR A 459 13.92 -12.78 -3.68
C THR A 459 15.38 -12.99 -4.12
N ILE A 460 15.61 -13.84 -5.12
CA ILE A 460 16.96 -14.14 -5.65
C ILE A 460 17.62 -12.87 -6.20
N GLY A 461 16.86 -12.04 -6.93
CA GLY A 461 17.36 -10.82 -7.54
C GLY A 461 17.69 -9.72 -6.53
N ALA A 462 16.91 -9.58 -5.46
CA ALA A 462 17.12 -8.53 -4.45
C ALA A 462 18.18 -8.91 -3.40
N LEU A 463 18.31 -10.20 -3.07
CA LEU A 463 19.11 -10.66 -1.93
C LEU A 463 20.58 -10.15 -1.95
N PRO A 464 21.36 -10.29 -3.04
CA PRO A 464 22.78 -9.86 -3.04
C PRO A 464 22.96 -8.36 -2.80
N TYR A 465 22.03 -7.54 -3.31
CA TYR A 465 22.09 -6.09 -3.15
C TYR A 465 21.74 -5.68 -1.71
N LEU A 466 20.77 -6.36 -1.10
CA LEU A 466 20.39 -6.11 0.29
C LEU A 466 21.49 -6.59 1.25
N GLU A 467 22.10 -7.74 1.01
CA GLU A 467 23.26 -8.22 1.79
C GLU A 467 24.41 -7.21 1.78
N SER A 468 24.81 -6.77 0.58
CA SER A 468 25.91 -5.82 0.42
C SER A 468 25.60 -4.43 0.99
N ALA A 469 24.37 -3.92 0.77
CA ALA A 469 23.99 -2.59 1.25
C ALA A 469 23.87 -2.50 2.77
N PHE A 470 23.50 -3.61 3.44
CA PHE A 470 23.30 -3.66 4.88
C PHE A 470 24.40 -4.39 5.65
N GLY A 471 25.40 -4.97 4.96
CA GLY A 471 26.49 -5.72 5.58
C GLY A 471 26.03 -6.99 6.29
N ILE A 472 24.93 -7.59 5.83
CA ILE A 472 24.32 -8.77 6.46
C ILE A 472 24.96 -10.03 5.88
N THR A 473 25.44 -10.90 6.76
CA THR A 473 26.05 -12.17 6.39
C THR A 473 24.96 -13.25 6.38
N SER A 474 24.36 -13.51 5.22
CA SER A 474 23.34 -14.57 5.10
C SER A 474 23.99 -15.96 4.98
N ALA A 475 23.21 -17.00 5.29
CA ALA A 475 23.64 -18.38 5.09
C ALA A 475 24.00 -18.68 3.62
N ILE A 476 23.30 -18.06 2.66
CA ILE A 476 23.58 -18.25 1.23
C ILE A 476 24.93 -17.64 0.88
N HIS A 477 25.21 -16.43 1.35
CA HIS A 477 26.47 -15.76 1.10
C HIS A 477 27.65 -16.53 1.72
N LEU A 478 27.48 -17.08 2.93
CA LEU A 478 28.48 -17.95 3.55
C LEU A 478 28.72 -19.24 2.77
N LEU A 479 27.67 -19.87 2.21
CA LEU A 479 27.82 -21.04 1.37
C LEU A 479 28.63 -20.74 0.09
N GLU A 480 28.46 -19.56 -0.50
CA GLU A 480 29.26 -19.13 -1.65
C GLU A 480 30.73 -18.94 -1.29
N LEU A 481 31.00 -18.36 -0.12
CA LEU A 481 32.36 -18.20 0.39
C LEU A 481 32.99 -19.54 0.80
N SER A 482 32.20 -20.58 1.04
CA SER A 482 32.70 -21.93 1.32
C SER A 482 33.18 -22.68 0.06
N ASP A 483 32.87 -22.18 -1.14
CA ASP A 483 33.28 -22.80 -2.40
C ASP A 483 34.80 -22.67 -2.60
N PRO A 484 35.55 -23.78 -2.75
CA PRO A 484 36.97 -23.75 -3.08
C PRO A 484 37.29 -23.02 -4.40
N GLY A 485 36.29 -22.84 -5.28
CA GLY A 485 36.39 -22.04 -6.49
C GLY A 485 36.48 -20.53 -6.23
N HIS A 486 36.18 -20.06 -5.02
CA HIS A 486 36.30 -18.64 -4.67
C HIS A 486 37.74 -18.15 -4.88
N PRO A 487 37.97 -17.01 -5.56
CA PRO A 487 39.31 -16.60 -5.98
C PRO A 487 40.33 -16.52 -4.84
N LEU A 488 39.90 -16.08 -3.65
CA LEU A 488 40.76 -15.93 -2.49
C LEU A 488 41.12 -17.28 -1.83
N LEU A 489 40.17 -18.21 -1.72
CA LEU A 489 40.47 -19.56 -1.22
C LEU A 489 41.34 -20.33 -2.20
N ARG A 490 41.12 -20.14 -3.50
CA ARG A 490 41.97 -20.71 -4.53
C ARG A 490 43.41 -20.21 -4.41
N ARG A 491 43.62 -18.93 -4.11
CA ARG A 491 44.95 -18.37 -3.83
C ARG A 491 45.56 -18.99 -2.58
N LEU A 492 44.81 -19.12 -1.49
CA LEU A 492 45.29 -19.79 -0.27
C LEU A 492 45.76 -21.23 -0.58
N LEU A 493 44.95 -21.99 -1.32
CA LEU A 493 45.27 -23.35 -1.74
C LEU A 493 46.54 -23.43 -2.60
N THR A 494 46.79 -22.47 -3.50
CA THR A 494 47.93 -22.52 -4.42
C THR A 494 49.22 -21.89 -3.85
N GLU A 495 49.09 -20.79 -3.11
CA GLU A 495 50.23 -19.99 -2.62
C GLU A 495 50.69 -20.43 -1.22
N ALA A 496 49.77 -20.94 -0.37
CA ALA A 496 50.05 -21.41 1.00
C ALA A 496 49.29 -22.73 1.30
N PRO A 497 49.61 -23.84 0.61
CA PRO A 497 48.86 -25.10 0.67
C PRO A 497 48.84 -25.75 2.07
N GLY A 498 49.89 -25.55 2.86
CA GLY A 498 49.97 -26.05 4.23
C GLY A 498 48.99 -25.34 5.15
N THR A 499 48.92 -24.01 5.03
CA THR A 499 47.93 -23.18 5.70
C THR A 499 46.51 -23.56 5.26
N TYR A 500 46.26 -23.75 3.96
CA TYR A 500 44.95 -24.21 3.48
C TYR A 500 44.52 -25.52 4.16
N HIS A 501 45.40 -26.53 4.22
CA HIS A 501 45.08 -27.81 4.87
C HIS A 501 44.81 -27.65 6.37
N HIS A 502 45.57 -26.78 7.05
CA HIS A 502 45.31 -26.41 8.44
C HIS A 502 43.92 -25.78 8.59
N SER A 503 43.57 -24.76 7.79
CA SER A 503 42.28 -24.09 7.84
C SER A 503 41.08 -25.04 7.63
N ILE A 504 41.20 -26.07 6.78
CA ILE A 504 40.15 -27.09 6.62
C ILE A 504 39.91 -27.90 7.90
N ILE A 505 40.97 -28.27 8.63
CA ILE A 505 40.83 -29.01 9.88
C ILE A 505 40.24 -28.12 10.98
N VAL A 506 40.75 -26.89 11.10
CA VAL A 506 40.21 -25.87 12.02
C VAL A 506 38.72 -25.65 11.74
N ALA A 507 38.31 -25.57 10.48
CA ALA A 507 36.91 -25.42 10.10
C ALA A 507 36.02 -26.59 10.54
N ASN A 508 36.51 -27.83 10.46
CA ASN A 508 35.76 -29.00 10.95
C ASN A 508 35.63 -29.02 12.47
N LEU A 509 36.69 -28.62 13.18
CA LEU A 509 36.66 -28.46 14.64
C LEU A 509 35.68 -27.35 15.04
N ALA A 510 35.80 -26.19 14.41
CA ALA A 510 34.98 -25.02 14.69
C ALA A 510 33.49 -25.27 14.41
N GLU A 511 33.16 -25.92 13.30
CA GLU A 511 31.76 -26.27 12.98
C GLU A 511 31.15 -27.20 14.03
N ALA A 512 31.87 -28.26 14.41
CA ALA A 512 31.38 -29.23 15.41
C ALA A 512 31.17 -28.57 16.78
N ALA A 513 32.14 -27.75 17.21
CA ALA A 513 32.07 -27.00 18.45
C ALA A 513 30.92 -25.98 18.46
N ALA A 514 30.77 -25.18 17.39
CA ALA A 514 29.66 -24.24 17.24
C ALA A 514 28.30 -24.95 17.34
N GLY A 515 28.16 -26.11 16.70
CA GLY A 515 26.93 -26.92 16.76
C GLY A 515 26.61 -27.40 18.18
N ALA A 516 27.61 -27.80 18.96
CA ALA A 516 27.43 -28.28 20.33
C ALA A 516 26.95 -27.18 21.29
N VAL A 517 27.35 -25.93 21.05
CA VAL A 517 27.00 -24.78 21.90
C VAL A 517 25.82 -23.96 21.38
N GLY A 518 25.23 -24.36 20.25
CA GLY A 518 24.12 -23.64 19.61
C GLY A 518 24.53 -22.31 18.97
N GLY A 519 25.79 -22.19 18.53
CA GLY A 519 26.29 -21.08 17.72
C GLY A 519 26.08 -21.27 16.22
N GLU A 520 26.50 -20.28 15.45
CA GLU A 520 26.36 -20.25 13.99
C GLU A 520 27.41 -21.14 13.30
N THR A 521 27.07 -22.41 13.06
CA THR A 521 27.98 -23.44 12.55
C THR A 521 28.65 -23.08 11.23
N LEU A 522 27.87 -22.56 10.28
CA LEU A 522 28.37 -22.19 8.96
C LEU A 522 29.29 -20.98 9.03
N LEU A 523 29.01 -20.01 9.90
CA LEU A 523 29.88 -18.85 10.12
C LEU A 523 31.22 -19.29 10.71
N ALA A 524 31.21 -20.14 11.74
CA ALA A 524 32.45 -20.66 12.33
C ALA A 524 33.29 -21.45 11.31
N ARG A 525 32.64 -22.29 10.49
CA ARG A 525 33.29 -23.07 9.43
C ARG A 525 33.95 -22.18 8.38
N VAL A 526 33.18 -21.24 7.82
CA VAL A 526 33.66 -20.35 6.76
C VAL A 526 34.69 -19.37 7.31
N GLY A 527 34.48 -18.82 8.50
CA GLY A 527 35.46 -17.99 9.20
C GLY A 527 36.80 -18.70 9.34
N ALA A 528 36.80 -19.97 9.73
CA ALA A 528 38.00 -20.79 9.80
C ALA A 528 38.67 -21.05 8.43
N TYR A 529 37.95 -21.07 7.31
CA TYR A 529 38.60 -21.13 5.99
C TYR A 529 39.43 -19.89 5.67
N TYR A 530 39.00 -18.72 6.16
CA TYR A 530 39.62 -17.46 5.85
C TYR A 530 40.52 -16.90 6.96
N HIS A 531 40.48 -17.42 8.19
CA HIS A 531 41.15 -16.82 9.35
C HIS A 531 42.64 -16.50 9.11
N ASP A 532 43.29 -17.31 8.29
CA ASP A 532 44.73 -17.33 8.08
C ASP A 532 45.17 -16.80 6.70
N ILE A 533 44.28 -16.18 5.91
CA ILE A 533 44.58 -15.74 4.54
C ILE A 533 45.74 -14.74 4.45
N GLY A 534 46.03 -13.98 5.51
CA GLY A 534 47.16 -13.06 5.52
C GLY A 534 48.51 -13.76 5.35
N LYS A 535 48.60 -15.06 5.68
CA LYS A 535 49.81 -15.88 5.49
C LYS A 535 50.20 -16.01 4.00
N ILE A 536 49.25 -15.78 3.07
CA ILE A 536 49.51 -15.71 1.61
C ILE A 536 50.60 -14.69 1.28
N LYS A 537 50.68 -13.57 2.02
CA LYS A 537 51.65 -12.50 1.73
C LYS A 537 53.10 -12.97 1.92
N ARG A 538 53.34 -13.88 2.87
CA ARG A 538 54.68 -14.38 3.24
C ARG A 538 54.66 -15.88 3.64
N PRO A 539 54.29 -16.81 2.74
CA PRO A 539 53.98 -18.19 3.12
C PRO A 539 55.17 -18.92 3.76
N TYR A 540 56.38 -18.66 3.27
CA TYR A 540 57.62 -19.30 3.73
C TYR A 540 57.99 -19.05 5.20
N PHE A 541 57.42 -18.02 5.85
CA PHE A 541 57.65 -17.76 7.27
C PHE A 541 56.76 -18.61 8.19
N PHE A 542 55.75 -19.31 7.66
CA PHE A 542 54.86 -20.14 8.45
C PHE A 542 55.24 -21.62 8.30
N ILE A 543 55.45 -22.30 9.43
CA ILE A 543 56.05 -23.64 9.50
C ILE A 543 55.28 -24.68 8.68
N GLU A 544 53.96 -24.56 8.61
CA GLU A 544 53.10 -25.46 7.85
C GLU A 544 53.33 -25.41 6.33
N ASN A 545 53.95 -24.33 5.82
CA ASN A 545 54.26 -24.17 4.39
C ASN A 545 55.75 -24.44 4.06
N GLN A 546 56.58 -24.78 5.05
CA GLN A 546 58.01 -25.02 4.84
C GLN A 546 58.26 -26.45 4.30
N LEU A 547 58.79 -26.55 3.07
CA LEU A 547 59.02 -27.83 2.38
C LEU A 547 60.43 -28.43 2.64
N ASN A 548 61.43 -27.59 2.92
CA ASN A 548 62.85 -27.97 2.88
C ASN A 548 63.56 -27.95 4.25
N GLY A 549 62.82 -27.83 5.36
CA GLY A 549 63.37 -27.90 6.72
C GLY A 549 64.23 -26.72 7.20
N GLU A 550 64.62 -25.79 6.33
CA GLU A 550 65.24 -24.52 6.76
C GLU A 550 64.16 -23.52 7.23
N ASN A 551 64.21 -23.15 8.51
CA ASN A 551 63.31 -22.16 9.08
C ASN A 551 63.93 -20.75 8.97
N PRO A 552 63.31 -19.80 8.23
CA PRO A 552 63.84 -18.44 8.10
C PRO A 552 63.94 -17.70 9.44
N HIS A 553 63.15 -18.10 10.45
CA HIS A 553 63.19 -17.55 11.80
C HIS A 553 64.49 -17.84 12.56
N ASP A 554 65.32 -18.76 12.09
CA ASP A 554 66.64 -19.03 12.69
C ASP A 554 67.67 -17.95 12.35
N LYS A 555 67.41 -17.17 11.29
CA LYS A 555 68.34 -16.16 10.74
C LYS A 555 67.94 -14.71 11.10
N ILE A 556 66.91 -14.51 11.91
CA ILE A 556 66.38 -13.18 12.25
C ILE A 556 66.11 -13.04 13.76
N ALA A 557 66.04 -11.80 14.24
CA ALA A 557 65.76 -11.50 15.64
C ALA A 557 64.35 -11.98 16.08
N PRO A 558 64.15 -12.35 17.36
CA PRO A 558 62.83 -12.75 17.88
C PRO A 558 61.74 -11.69 17.73
N SER A 559 62.08 -10.41 17.91
CA SER A 559 61.14 -9.29 17.72
C SER A 559 60.70 -9.16 16.26
N LEU A 560 61.62 -9.29 15.31
CA LEU A 560 61.29 -9.29 13.87
C LEU A 560 60.46 -10.52 13.47
N SER A 561 60.76 -11.69 14.03
CA SER A 561 59.96 -12.90 13.84
C SER A 561 58.52 -12.70 14.30
N THR A 562 58.35 -12.14 15.48
CA THR A 562 57.06 -11.81 16.06
C THR A 562 56.30 -10.83 15.17
N LEU A 563 56.92 -9.73 14.75
CA LEU A 563 56.30 -8.75 13.85
C LEU A 563 55.82 -9.37 12.53
N ILE A 564 56.63 -10.26 11.93
CA ILE A 564 56.25 -10.96 10.70
C ILE A 564 55.04 -11.86 10.97
N LEU A 565 55.05 -12.63 12.06
CA LEU A 565 53.96 -13.52 12.39
C LEU A 565 52.69 -12.73 12.73
N THR A 566 52.72 -11.77 13.64
CA THR A 566 51.52 -11.01 14.02
C THR A 566 50.94 -10.18 12.88
N SER A 567 51.76 -9.77 11.90
CA SER A 567 51.28 -9.02 10.72
C SER A 567 50.28 -9.77 9.84
N HIS A 568 50.22 -11.11 9.89
CA HIS A 568 49.26 -11.87 9.06
C HIS A 568 47.80 -11.53 9.39
N VAL A 569 47.50 -11.13 10.63
CA VAL A 569 46.16 -10.70 11.02
C VAL A 569 45.76 -9.43 10.25
N LYS A 570 46.62 -8.41 10.29
CA LYS A 570 46.40 -7.13 9.59
C LYS A 570 46.37 -7.32 8.06
N ASP A 571 47.32 -8.10 7.53
CA ASP A 571 47.37 -8.44 6.10
C ASP A 571 46.13 -9.22 5.67
N GLY A 572 45.62 -10.10 6.53
CA GLY A 572 44.39 -10.86 6.29
C GLY A 572 43.15 -9.97 6.27
N VAL A 573 43.04 -9.02 7.21
CA VAL A 573 41.95 -8.02 7.24
C VAL A 573 41.99 -7.12 6.00
N GLU A 574 43.17 -6.66 5.58
CA GLU A 574 43.35 -5.89 4.35
C GLU A 574 42.86 -6.68 3.13
N MET A 575 43.33 -7.91 2.98
CA MET A 575 42.93 -8.79 1.87
C MET A 575 41.43 -9.12 1.91
N ALA A 576 40.87 -9.40 3.08
CA ALA A 576 39.44 -9.66 3.24
C ALA A 576 38.59 -8.46 2.78
N ARG A 577 39.01 -7.23 3.10
CA ARG A 577 38.34 -6.00 2.65
C ARG A 577 38.45 -5.79 1.14
N GLU A 578 39.61 -6.06 0.55
CA GLU A 578 39.80 -5.99 -0.92
C GLU A 578 38.86 -6.94 -1.66
N TYR A 579 38.69 -8.16 -1.15
CA TYR A 579 37.77 -9.17 -1.70
C TYR A 579 36.32 -9.00 -1.24
N ARG A 580 36.01 -7.94 -0.49
CA ARG A 580 34.67 -7.62 0.03
C ARG A 580 34.04 -8.76 0.84
N LEU A 581 34.84 -9.44 1.65
CA LEU A 581 34.31 -10.44 2.58
C LEU A 581 33.38 -9.76 3.61
N PRO A 582 32.36 -10.48 4.12
CA PRO A 582 31.47 -9.96 5.14
C PRO A 582 32.21 -9.60 6.42
N GLN A 583 31.68 -8.60 7.14
CA GLN A 583 32.31 -8.11 8.38
C GLN A 583 32.49 -9.23 9.41
N ALA A 584 31.54 -10.16 9.55
CA ALA A 584 31.66 -11.27 10.49
C ALA A 584 32.87 -12.19 10.19
N ILE A 585 33.28 -12.33 8.93
CA ILE A 585 34.49 -13.10 8.55
C ILE A 585 35.75 -12.27 8.81
N ILE A 586 35.70 -10.96 8.49
CA ILE A 586 36.80 -10.03 8.79
C ILE A 586 37.08 -10.01 10.30
N ASP A 587 36.03 -9.98 11.12
CA ASP A 587 36.12 -9.98 12.58
C ASP A 587 36.79 -11.27 13.09
N ILE A 588 36.46 -12.43 12.53
CA ILE A 588 37.12 -13.70 12.87
C ILE A 588 38.61 -13.66 12.48
N ILE A 589 38.95 -13.14 11.30
CA ILE A 589 40.35 -12.97 10.89
C ILE A 589 41.09 -12.05 11.86
N GLU A 590 40.48 -10.95 12.28
CA GLU A 590 41.09 -9.99 13.21
C GLU A 590 41.25 -10.57 14.63
N GLN A 591 40.28 -11.37 15.09
CA GLN A 591 40.16 -11.78 16.50
C GLN A 591 40.68 -13.18 16.82
N HIS A 592 40.97 -14.04 15.83
CA HIS A 592 41.25 -15.47 16.09
C HIS A 592 42.51 -15.71 16.95
N HIS A 593 43.42 -14.75 17.07
CA HIS A 593 44.52 -14.80 18.03
C HIS A 593 44.32 -13.94 19.28
N GLY A 594 43.34 -13.04 19.28
CA GLY A 594 43.07 -12.10 20.37
C GLY A 594 44.30 -11.27 20.70
N SER A 595 44.62 -11.19 21.99
CA SER A 595 45.87 -10.58 22.50
C SER A 595 46.89 -11.65 22.93
N GLY A 596 46.85 -12.83 22.30
CA GLY A 596 47.67 -13.97 22.71
C GLY A 596 49.18 -13.67 22.62
N LEU A 597 49.98 -14.37 23.44
CA LEU A 597 51.43 -14.24 23.45
C LEU A 597 52.09 -15.16 22.41
N CYS A 598 53.01 -14.63 21.62
CA CYS A 598 53.92 -15.43 20.78
C CYS A 598 55.02 -16.09 21.64
N SER A 599 54.63 -17.04 22.50
CA SER A 599 55.46 -17.56 23.60
C SER A 599 56.85 -18.06 23.18
N TYR A 600 56.97 -18.73 22.02
CA TYR A 600 58.28 -19.24 21.55
C TYR A 600 59.29 -18.12 21.35
N PHE A 601 58.92 -17.03 20.68
CA PHE A 601 59.82 -15.91 20.42
C PHE A 601 60.04 -15.03 21.64
N TYR A 602 59.03 -14.91 22.51
CA TYR A 602 59.18 -14.25 23.81
C TYR A 602 60.22 -14.96 24.68
N HIS A 603 60.13 -16.29 24.83
CA HIS A 603 61.14 -17.06 25.58
C HIS A 603 62.51 -17.02 24.90
N LYS A 604 62.57 -17.12 23.56
CA LYS A 604 63.83 -16.96 22.82
C LYS A 604 64.44 -15.58 23.01
N ALA A 605 63.64 -14.53 23.20
CA ALA A 605 64.12 -13.18 23.51
C ALA A 605 64.67 -13.09 24.95
N LEU A 606 63.97 -13.69 25.92
CA LEU A 606 64.45 -13.79 27.31
C LEU A 606 65.77 -14.56 27.43
N GLU A 607 65.96 -15.61 26.64
CA GLU A 607 67.19 -16.41 26.61
C GLU A 607 68.38 -15.69 25.93
N ASN A 608 68.11 -14.86 24.92
CA ASN A 608 69.16 -14.17 24.14
C ASN A 608 69.46 -12.73 24.64
N GLY A 609 68.61 -12.17 25.50
CA GLY A 609 68.69 -10.79 25.99
C GLY A 609 68.94 -10.67 27.50
N HIS A 610 68.88 -9.44 28.01
CA HIS A 610 68.74 -9.20 29.46
C HIS A 610 67.24 -9.24 29.78
N PRO A 611 66.76 -10.16 30.64
CA PRO A 611 65.33 -10.38 30.89
C PRO A 611 64.58 -9.10 31.30
N GLU A 612 65.27 -8.17 31.96
CA GLU A 612 64.73 -6.88 32.40
C GLU A 612 64.38 -5.89 31.27
N ASN A 613 64.80 -6.15 30.03
CA ASN A 613 64.55 -5.28 28.87
C ASN A 613 63.58 -5.89 27.84
N VAL A 614 62.96 -7.03 28.12
CA VAL A 614 62.02 -7.69 27.22
C VAL A 614 60.59 -7.41 27.70
N ASP A 615 59.90 -6.51 27.02
CA ASP A 615 58.49 -6.23 27.26
C ASP A 615 57.64 -7.36 26.66
N GLU A 616 56.71 -7.91 27.43
CA GLU A 616 55.80 -8.97 26.97
C GLU A 616 54.83 -8.45 25.90
N ASP A 617 54.44 -7.17 25.98
CA ASP A 617 53.48 -6.56 25.05
C ASP A 617 54.04 -6.48 23.62
N GLU A 618 55.37 -6.40 23.44
CA GLU A 618 56.01 -6.47 22.12
C GLU A 618 55.84 -7.84 21.43
N TYR A 619 55.48 -8.87 22.18
CA TYR A 619 55.32 -10.25 21.71
C TYR A 619 53.87 -10.71 21.67
N ARG A 620 52.91 -9.83 21.96
CA ARG A 620 51.47 -10.12 21.88
C ARG A 620 50.88 -9.66 20.55
N TYR A 621 49.76 -10.28 20.18
CA TYR A 621 48.91 -9.77 19.12
C TYR A 621 48.17 -8.51 19.59
N ASP A 622 47.88 -7.58 18.66
CA ASP A 622 47.22 -6.31 18.98
C ASP A 622 45.74 -6.46 19.41
N GLY A 623 45.13 -7.63 19.18
CA GLY A 623 43.70 -7.84 19.40
C GLY A 623 42.80 -7.28 18.29
N PRO A 624 41.49 -7.12 18.56
CA PRO A 624 40.83 -7.28 19.87
C PRO A 624 40.61 -8.76 20.27
N LYS A 625 40.26 -9.01 21.54
CA LYS A 625 39.82 -10.33 21.99
C LYS A 625 38.54 -10.76 21.23
N PRO A 626 38.27 -12.06 21.09
CA PRO A 626 37.01 -12.55 20.54
C PRO A 626 35.79 -11.88 21.14
N GLN A 627 34.96 -11.29 20.29
CA GLN A 627 33.70 -10.62 20.68
C GLN A 627 32.49 -11.55 20.54
N THR A 628 32.65 -12.68 19.84
CA THR A 628 31.57 -13.63 19.53
C THR A 628 31.97 -15.05 19.89
N LYS A 629 30.98 -15.93 20.07
CA LYS A 629 31.22 -17.36 20.31
C LYS A 629 31.99 -17.98 19.15
N GLU A 630 31.65 -17.61 17.93
CA GLU A 630 32.24 -18.14 16.70
C GLU A 630 33.72 -17.76 16.60
N ALA A 631 34.08 -16.49 16.85
CA ALA A 631 35.48 -16.06 16.87
C ALA A 631 36.30 -16.78 17.95
N ALA A 632 35.73 -16.94 19.15
CA ALA A 632 36.36 -17.66 20.25
C ALA A 632 36.54 -19.16 19.92
N ILE A 633 35.56 -19.78 19.28
CA ILE A 633 35.65 -21.18 18.84
C ILE A 633 36.72 -21.34 17.77
N VAL A 634 36.83 -20.42 16.81
CA VAL A 634 37.89 -20.46 15.79
C VAL A 634 39.28 -20.31 16.45
N MET A 635 39.43 -19.38 17.41
CA MET A 635 40.67 -19.25 18.20
C MET A 635 41.06 -20.57 18.89
N LEU A 636 40.10 -21.20 19.57
CA LEU A 636 40.34 -22.44 20.30
C LEU A 636 40.67 -23.58 19.33
N ALA A 637 39.95 -23.68 18.22
CA ALA A 637 40.15 -24.69 17.19
C ALA A 637 41.53 -24.57 16.53
N ASP A 638 41.95 -23.35 16.17
CA ASP A 638 43.28 -23.05 15.62
C ASP A 638 44.38 -23.48 16.61
N SER A 639 44.30 -23.00 17.85
CA SER A 639 45.28 -23.31 18.89
C SER A 639 45.37 -24.82 19.18
N VAL A 640 44.23 -25.52 19.20
CA VAL A 640 44.16 -26.97 19.42
C VAL A 640 44.73 -27.75 18.24
N GLU A 641 44.39 -27.37 17.01
CA GLU A 641 44.89 -28.03 15.80
C GLU A 641 46.41 -27.94 15.74
N ALA A 642 46.96 -26.72 15.90
CA ALA A 642 48.40 -26.47 15.86
C ALA A 642 49.13 -27.26 16.96
N ALA A 643 48.61 -27.25 18.18
CA ALA A 643 49.19 -27.98 19.31
C ALA A 643 49.17 -29.50 19.09
N VAL A 644 48.04 -30.07 18.66
CA VAL A 644 47.91 -31.52 18.44
C VAL A 644 48.74 -31.99 17.24
N ARG A 645 48.85 -31.17 16.19
CA ARG A 645 49.70 -31.44 15.03
C ARG A 645 51.17 -31.60 15.43
N SER A 646 51.65 -30.81 16.39
CA SER A 646 53.03 -30.85 16.90
C SER A 646 53.35 -32.04 17.83
N LEU A 647 52.34 -32.80 18.30
CA LEU A 647 52.56 -33.94 19.19
C LEU A 647 53.29 -35.09 18.47
N GLN A 648 54.39 -35.56 19.06
CA GLN A 648 55.16 -36.71 18.54
C GLN A 648 54.36 -38.04 18.60
N ASN A 649 53.63 -38.29 19.69
CA ASN A 649 52.79 -39.49 19.87
C ASN A 649 51.35 -39.08 20.21
N ARG A 650 50.43 -39.33 19.28
CA ARG A 650 49.03 -38.88 19.32
C ARG A 650 48.09 -39.95 19.92
N THR A 651 48.34 -40.37 21.15
CA THR A 651 47.40 -41.27 21.85
C THR A 651 46.15 -40.50 22.29
N PRO A 652 44.95 -41.13 22.36
CA PRO A 652 43.71 -40.45 22.74
C PRO A 652 43.83 -39.63 24.03
N GLY A 653 44.42 -40.20 25.10
CA GLY A 653 44.62 -39.49 26.36
C GLY A 653 45.59 -38.32 26.30
N ARG A 654 46.61 -38.36 25.41
CA ARG A 654 47.52 -37.20 25.20
C ARG A 654 46.85 -36.09 24.41
N ILE A 655 46.03 -36.45 23.41
CA ILE A 655 45.22 -35.47 22.68
C ILE A 655 44.26 -34.79 23.66
N GLU A 656 43.55 -35.56 24.49
CA GLU A 656 42.64 -35.01 25.50
C GLU A 656 43.35 -34.06 26.47
N GLY A 657 44.48 -34.50 27.04
CA GLY A 657 45.26 -33.64 27.94
C GLY A 657 45.71 -32.34 27.27
N MET A 658 46.12 -32.39 26.00
CA MET A 658 46.53 -31.21 25.24
C MET A 658 45.35 -30.26 24.97
N VAL A 659 44.21 -30.79 24.49
CA VAL A 659 43.00 -29.98 24.24
C VAL A 659 42.55 -29.26 25.49
N ARG A 660 42.42 -29.99 26.61
CA ARG A 660 42.02 -29.40 27.90
C ARG A 660 43.00 -28.35 28.39
N LYS A 661 44.30 -28.59 28.21
CA LYS A 661 45.34 -27.62 28.57
C LYS A 661 45.20 -26.33 27.76
N ILE A 662 45.08 -26.40 26.43
CA ILE A 662 44.96 -25.21 25.57
C ILE A 662 43.72 -24.38 25.92
N VAL A 663 42.57 -25.01 26.12
CA VAL A 663 41.34 -24.29 26.51
C VAL A 663 41.53 -23.62 27.86
N LYS A 664 42.16 -24.30 28.83
CA LYS A 664 42.46 -23.72 30.14
C LYS A 664 43.44 -22.55 30.04
N ASP A 665 44.50 -22.66 29.25
CA ASP A 665 45.50 -21.61 29.09
C ASP A 665 44.88 -20.34 28.49
N LYS A 666 44.02 -20.48 27.46
CA LYS A 666 43.27 -19.34 26.89
C LYS A 666 42.30 -18.69 27.88
N LEU A 667 41.64 -19.49 28.70
CA LEU A 667 40.77 -19.00 29.76
C LEU A 667 41.56 -18.24 30.85
N MET A 668 42.71 -18.75 31.26
CA MET A 668 43.55 -18.10 32.29
C MET A 668 44.24 -16.83 31.76
N ASP A 669 44.55 -16.75 30.47
CA ASP A 669 45.06 -15.54 29.79
C ASP A 669 43.95 -14.50 29.49
N GLY A 670 42.72 -14.75 29.94
CA GLY A 670 41.58 -13.83 29.78
C GLY A 670 41.13 -13.64 28.33
N GLN A 671 41.53 -14.51 27.39
CA GLN A 671 41.19 -14.35 25.96
C GLN A 671 39.69 -14.50 25.68
N LEU A 672 38.93 -15.07 26.62
CA LEU A 672 37.50 -15.37 26.45
C LEU A 672 36.59 -14.38 27.20
N ASP A 673 37.15 -13.34 27.83
CA ASP A 673 36.42 -12.41 28.72
C ASP A 673 35.37 -11.54 28.00
N GLU A 674 35.52 -11.34 26.69
CA GLU A 674 34.71 -10.43 25.88
C GLU A 674 33.73 -11.16 24.96
N CYS A 675 33.51 -12.47 25.16
CA CYS A 675 32.56 -13.27 24.41
C CYS A 675 31.56 -14.01 25.32
N ASP A 676 30.40 -14.36 24.77
CA ASP A 676 29.29 -14.98 25.53
C ASP A 676 29.45 -16.51 25.77
N LEU A 677 30.68 -17.05 25.79
CA LEU A 677 30.91 -18.48 26.10
C LEU A 677 30.80 -18.75 27.60
N THR A 678 29.98 -19.73 27.97
CA THR A 678 29.86 -20.17 29.37
C THR A 678 30.87 -21.29 29.69
N PHE A 679 31.18 -21.54 30.96
CA PHE A 679 32.00 -22.70 31.36
C PHE A 679 31.42 -24.04 30.88
N LYS A 680 30.08 -24.13 30.80
CA LYS A 680 29.40 -25.32 30.24
C LYS A 680 29.65 -25.44 28.74
N ASP A 681 29.70 -24.32 28.03
CA ASP A 681 30.02 -24.32 26.60
C ASP A 681 31.46 -24.77 26.35
N LEU A 682 32.42 -24.38 27.20
CA LEU A 682 33.81 -24.83 27.08
C LEU A 682 33.97 -26.35 27.17
N GLU A 683 33.25 -27.01 28.10
CA GLU A 683 33.31 -28.48 28.20
C GLU A 683 32.73 -29.15 26.95
N LYS A 684 31.61 -28.64 26.42
CA LYS A 684 31.04 -29.13 25.15
C LYS A 684 31.97 -28.93 23.96
N ILE A 685 32.70 -27.80 23.92
CA ILE A 685 33.70 -27.52 22.89
C ILE A 685 34.84 -28.54 22.97
N VAL A 686 35.34 -28.83 24.17
CA VAL A 686 36.36 -29.88 24.38
C VAL A 686 35.86 -31.23 23.87
N GLU A 687 34.66 -31.66 24.26
CA GLU A 687 34.07 -32.92 23.79
C GLU A 687 33.95 -32.97 22.26
N ALA A 688 33.46 -31.89 21.64
CA ALA A 688 33.33 -31.79 20.19
C ALA A 688 34.69 -31.87 19.48
N PHE A 689 35.72 -31.19 19.99
CA PHE A 689 37.07 -31.28 19.45
C PHE A 689 37.64 -32.69 19.56
N LEU A 690 37.46 -33.37 20.69
CA LEU A 690 37.94 -34.73 20.88
C LEU A 690 37.26 -35.72 19.93
N GLN A 691 35.98 -35.54 19.65
CA GLN A 691 35.26 -36.36 18.68
C GLN A 691 35.83 -36.19 17.27
N VAL A 692 36.06 -34.95 16.82
CA VAL A 692 36.62 -34.64 15.49
C VAL A 692 38.07 -35.12 15.37
N LEU A 693 38.92 -34.79 16.35
CA LEU A 693 40.34 -35.20 16.38
C LEU A 693 40.49 -36.71 16.48
N GLY A 694 39.60 -37.38 17.24
CA GLY A 694 39.51 -38.83 17.28
C GLY A 694 39.29 -39.41 15.87
N GLY A 695 38.37 -38.85 15.09
CA GLY A 695 38.15 -39.28 13.71
C GLY A 695 39.36 -39.06 12.79
N ILE A 696 40.06 -37.93 12.93
CA ILE A 696 41.21 -37.56 12.08
C ILE A 696 42.46 -38.39 12.40
N PHE A 697 42.72 -38.65 13.69
CA PHE A 697 43.97 -39.27 14.15
C PHE A 697 43.83 -40.75 14.55
N HIS A 698 42.65 -41.37 14.40
CA HIS A 698 42.56 -42.83 14.44
C HIS A 698 43.37 -43.43 13.29
N SER A 699 44.45 -44.12 13.64
CA SER A 699 45.17 -44.99 12.72
C SER A 699 44.18 -45.98 12.10
N ARG A 700 44.09 -46.05 10.77
CA ARG A 700 43.65 -47.30 10.12
C ARG A 700 44.45 -48.41 10.80
N ILE A 701 43.75 -49.38 11.38
CA ILE A 701 44.35 -50.56 12.00
C ILE A 701 45.39 -51.11 11.02
N GLU A 702 46.68 -50.93 11.32
CA GLU A 702 47.73 -51.62 10.59
C GLU A 702 47.59 -53.10 10.94
N TYR A 703 47.19 -53.90 9.96
CA TYR A 703 47.09 -55.34 10.14
C TYR A 703 48.48 -55.90 10.52
N PRO A 704 48.65 -56.49 11.73
CA PRO A 704 49.96 -56.93 12.23
C PRO A 704 50.61 -58.05 11.40
N GLU A 705 49.86 -58.67 10.49
CA GLU A 705 50.27 -59.82 9.71
C GLU A 705 51.25 -59.48 8.58
N LEU A 706 51.19 -58.26 7.99
CA LEU A 706 52.09 -57.90 6.89
C LEU A 706 53.50 -57.52 7.36
N ASN A 707 53.65 -56.84 8.49
CA ASN A 707 54.97 -56.46 9.01
C ASN A 707 55.75 -57.66 9.57
N LYS A 708 55.07 -58.63 10.22
CA LYS A 708 55.71 -59.88 10.63
C LYS A 708 56.14 -60.75 9.45
N GLU A 709 55.38 -60.77 8.36
CA GLU A 709 55.73 -61.48 7.12
C GLU A 709 56.90 -60.78 6.39
N MET A 710 56.91 -59.45 6.34
CA MET A 710 58.02 -58.68 5.75
C MET A 710 59.32 -58.76 6.57
N GLU A 711 59.26 -58.69 7.90
CA GLU A 711 60.42 -58.91 8.77
C GLU A 711 60.93 -60.36 8.70
N ARG A 712 60.04 -61.35 8.62
CA ARG A 712 60.42 -62.76 8.38
C ARG A 712 61.08 -62.97 7.02
N ARG A 713 60.61 -62.30 5.95
CA ARG A 713 61.23 -62.36 4.62
C ARG A 713 62.59 -61.63 4.58
N ARG A 714 62.73 -60.51 5.27
CA ARG A 714 63.99 -59.75 5.38
C ARG A 714 65.05 -60.52 6.17
N ASN A 715 64.66 -61.21 7.24
CA ASN A 715 65.56 -62.08 8.01
C ASN A 715 65.92 -63.40 7.29
N ARG A 716 65.03 -63.95 6.45
CA ARG A 716 65.34 -65.12 5.60
C ARG A 716 66.27 -64.79 4.42
N GLY A 717 66.21 -63.58 3.87
CA GLY A 717 67.10 -63.12 2.79
C GLY A 717 68.55 -62.84 3.23
N ALA A 718 68.79 -62.50 4.50
CA ALA A 718 70.12 -62.22 5.03
C ALA A 718 70.94 -63.49 5.36
N GLY A 719 70.27 -64.61 5.67
CA GLY A 719 70.92 -65.89 5.98
C GLY A 719 71.55 -66.59 4.79
N SER A 720 71.00 -66.42 3.58
CA SER A 720 71.46 -67.16 2.39
C SER A 720 72.66 -66.52 1.67
N ARG A 721 73.01 -65.25 1.96
CA ARG A 721 74.18 -64.57 1.38
C ARG A 721 75.50 -64.82 2.14
N LYS A 722 75.46 -65.33 3.38
CA LYS A 722 76.67 -65.64 4.15
C LYS A 722 77.21 -67.07 3.96
N GLN A 723 76.47 -67.97 3.30
CA GLN A 723 76.90 -69.36 3.10
C GLN A 723 77.48 -69.65 1.69
N LEU A 724 77.33 -68.74 0.73
CA LEU A 724 77.91 -68.85 -0.63
C LEU A 724 79.26 -68.13 -0.80
N ALA A 725 79.67 -67.28 0.14
CA ALA A 725 80.95 -66.54 0.07
C ALA A 725 82.13 -67.24 0.79
N ARG A 726 81.91 -68.41 1.41
CA ARG A 726 82.95 -69.10 2.22
C ARG A 726 83.44 -70.44 1.63
N LYS A 727 83.07 -70.77 0.38
CA LYS A 727 83.51 -71.99 -0.33
C LYS A 727 84.33 -71.73 -1.61
N SER A 728 84.91 -70.53 -1.76
CA SER A 728 85.72 -70.15 -2.93
C SER A 728 87.05 -69.45 -2.56
N ALA A 729 87.67 -69.80 -1.43
CA ALA A 729 89.02 -69.33 -1.11
C ALA A 729 89.78 -70.38 -0.28
N GLY A 730 90.58 -71.19 -0.99
CA GLY A 730 91.88 -71.73 -0.56
C GLY A 730 91.94 -72.82 0.51
N GLY A 731 92.56 -73.96 0.14
CA GLY A 731 93.24 -74.89 1.06
C GLY A 731 92.43 -76.09 1.47
#